data_AF-A0A498E5T1-F1
#
_entry.id   AF-A0A498E5T1-F1
#
_cell.length_a   1.000
_cell.length_b   1.000
_cell.length_c   1.000
_cell.angle_alpha   90.00
_cell.angle_beta   90.00
_cell.angle_gamma   90.00
#
_symmetry.space_group_name_H-M   'P 1'
#
loop_
_entity.id
_entity.type
_entity.pdbx_description
1 polymer ?
#
loop_
_entity_poly.entity_id
_entity_poly.type
_entity_poly.pdbx_seq_one_letter_code
_entity_poly.pdbx_strand_id
1 'polypeptide(L)'
;MTLSEAAIREHYRRAKPIYEALATVKNYPTIGLNDFVGWYIKRDHDDVEAIKAGYPQRGRVARLDRDYDEIHDRLDRTLYAVTTYKTPTAFQQWEPCRYDESEGTTVWQDEPPTPGYADLRAVPTWGDIDLADDIKPQRGDLDGETRALVERTLDAYIDEYATLYGTRKAVYALDSVGGAYVFGAPEATLPIADHFNDDPDALERVFNEFLDRSNAWLQKAEARVNERVDGAGDVIQPDWVNNKNRQYKPPLSIHADHDAVVTPIATDNVRYELRPFEGVDDALLEQAVSWADDLTRVEHTDCVDSLVATLWSDLYEDHGGWQATLEEWVEAERERERERQRQREAALQRREERMAELDGTLEGRPVTPFKEDVYEAVEDIDITEIARHYASDAYDTDPNQPRPQFDPCWRHSESGQSCFVDEQANTFGDSKVNAGGGPAKLMALATGIISAADADLDGEDYWAAVDELRSAGYDIPVWVPEAGSDRVDGGTYDQMPFWAVRKAAVALEICPEDAFVDREGEDGTYEGFPGYETYNETLEAIEDAGLNHGRERVTPEEDAVDDESESAPDALPDDEQLGDLDRAHLREKNRLLTAKVKRLESELEEKSERIKELETEVNQLRSELATVRSERDRLETALEGREFEQEPKQEDQDKDQSPLDRAKRFISSGE
;
A
#
# COMPACT_ATOMS: atom_id res chain seq x y z
N MET A 1 -13.82 33.85 9.65
CA MET A 1 -12.97 34.46 10.70
C MET A 1 -12.53 33.28 11.53
N THR A 2 -11.23 33.03 11.69
CA THR A 2 -10.77 31.85 12.46
C THR A 2 -11.28 31.93 13.90
N LEU A 3 -11.96 30.86 14.36
CA LEU A 3 -12.44 30.72 15.74
C LEU A 3 -11.29 30.91 16.74
N SER A 4 -11.56 31.55 17.86
CA SER A 4 -10.55 31.73 18.91
C SER A 4 -10.34 30.43 19.70
N GLU A 5 -9.12 30.17 20.14
CA GLU A 5 -8.79 29.00 20.97
C GLU A 5 -9.69 28.91 22.21
N ALA A 6 -9.97 30.04 22.86
CA ALA A 6 -10.86 30.09 24.03
C ALA A 6 -12.31 29.67 23.70
N ALA A 7 -12.81 30.04 22.51
CA ALA A 7 -14.15 29.63 22.07
C ALA A 7 -14.20 28.13 21.75
N ILE A 8 -13.16 27.60 21.10
CA ILE A 8 -13.01 26.16 20.81
C ILE A 8 -12.97 25.38 22.12
N ARG A 9 -12.11 25.77 23.06
CA ARG A 9 -11.99 25.09 24.37
C ARG A 9 -13.31 25.09 25.14
N GLU A 10 -14.01 26.23 25.18
CA GLU A 10 -15.32 26.34 25.86
C GLU A 10 -16.40 25.48 25.17
N HIS A 11 -16.40 25.41 23.85
CA HIS A 11 -17.31 24.56 23.08
C HIS A 11 -17.15 23.08 23.45
N TYR A 12 -15.92 22.56 23.39
CA TYR A 12 -15.67 21.17 23.78
C TYR A 12 -15.91 20.91 25.28
N ARG A 13 -15.70 21.91 26.14
CA ARG A 13 -16.10 21.81 27.55
C ARG A 13 -17.62 21.63 27.71
N ARG A 14 -18.43 22.35 26.93
CA ARG A 14 -19.90 22.19 26.92
C ARG A 14 -20.35 20.87 26.31
N ALA A 15 -19.64 20.39 25.27
CA ALA A 15 -19.94 19.15 24.57
C ALA A 15 -19.50 17.87 25.30
N LYS A 16 -18.72 17.97 26.39
CA LYS A 16 -18.21 16.82 27.17
C LYS A 16 -19.22 15.70 27.43
N PRO A 17 -20.49 15.96 27.83
CA PRO A 17 -21.46 14.89 28.06
C PRO A 17 -21.74 13.99 26.84
N ILE A 18 -21.61 14.52 25.62
CA ILE A 18 -21.78 13.77 24.37
C ILE A 18 -20.68 12.72 24.25
N TYR A 19 -19.45 13.12 24.54
CA TYR A 19 -18.30 12.23 24.42
C TYR A 19 -18.27 11.20 25.54
N GLU A 20 -18.74 11.53 26.74
CA GLU A 20 -18.94 10.57 27.82
C GLU A 20 -19.98 9.48 27.43
N ALA A 21 -21.08 9.87 26.80
CA ALA A 21 -22.10 8.95 26.29
C ALA A 21 -21.59 8.05 25.13
N LEU A 22 -20.78 8.62 24.24
CA LEU A 22 -20.19 7.91 23.09
C LEU A 22 -19.05 6.97 23.46
N ALA A 23 -18.40 7.19 24.60
CA ALA A 23 -17.08 6.62 24.86
C ALA A 23 -17.07 5.11 25.09
N THR A 24 -18.21 4.48 25.40
CA THR A 24 -18.26 3.04 25.66
C THR A 24 -19.53 2.37 25.17
N VAL A 25 -19.42 1.13 24.70
CA VAL A 25 -20.55 0.19 24.47
C VAL A 25 -20.40 -0.99 25.42
N LYS A 26 -21.37 -1.28 26.29
CA LYS A 26 -21.30 -2.39 27.29
C LYS A 26 -19.99 -2.35 28.13
N ASN A 27 -19.43 -1.17 28.38
CA ASN A 27 -18.12 -0.92 29.04
C ASN A 27 -16.86 -1.19 28.20
N TYR A 28 -16.99 -1.52 26.91
CA TYR A 28 -15.88 -1.55 25.97
C TYR A 28 -15.59 -0.12 25.49
N PRO A 29 -14.42 0.46 25.77
CA PRO A 29 -14.10 1.82 25.37
C PRO A 29 -13.75 1.95 23.88
N THR A 30 -13.96 3.15 23.34
CA THR A 30 -13.40 3.60 22.05
C THR A 30 -12.19 4.52 22.25
N ILE A 31 -11.46 4.76 21.16
CA ILE A 31 -10.32 5.68 21.10
C ILE A 31 -10.83 7.10 20.83
N GLY A 32 -10.25 8.07 21.53
CA GLY A 32 -10.43 9.49 21.28
C GLY A 32 -9.09 10.12 20.94
N LEU A 33 -9.07 11.06 19.99
CA LEU A 33 -7.83 11.71 19.55
C LEU A 33 -8.09 13.15 19.12
N ASN A 34 -7.11 14.02 19.35
CA ASN A 34 -7.15 15.41 18.95
C ASN A 34 -6.45 15.60 17.60
N ASP A 35 -7.06 16.39 16.72
CA ASP A 35 -6.47 16.93 15.49
C ASP A 35 -5.84 15.87 14.56
N PHE A 36 -6.49 14.72 14.43
CA PHE A 36 -6.13 13.58 13.56
C PHE A 36 -4.87 12.80 13.96
N VAL A 37 -3.93 13.44 14.67
CA VAL A 37 -2.60 12.87 15.02
C VAL A 37 -2.45 12.53 16.51
N GLY A 38 -3.33 13.02 17.38
CA GLY A 38 -3.24 12.93 18.84
C GLY A 38 -3.61 11.58 19.46
N TRP A 39 -3.17 10.46 18.88
CA TRP A 39 -3.56 9.09 19.25
C TRP A 39 -3.12 8.64 20.64
N TYR A 40 -2.02 9.18 21.15
CA TYR A 40 -1.31 8.60 22.29
C TYR A 40 -1.20 9.55 23.48
N ILE A 41 -1.26 8.96 24.67
CA ILE A 41 -0.92 9.55 25.96
C ILE A 41 0.52 9.17 26.26
N LYS A 42 1.39 10.18 26.43
CA LYS A 42 2.83 9.97 26.63
C LYS A 42 3.27 10.49 27.99
N ARG A 43 4.26 9.82 28.58
CA ARG A 43 4.92 10.26 29.81
C ARG A 43 6.38 9.83 29.80
N ASP A 44 7.17 10.45 30.66
CA ASP A 44 8.57 10.08 30.86
C ASP A 44 8.70 8.61 31.27
N HIS A 45 9.75 7.98 30.75
CA HIS A 45 10.05 6.58 31.03
C HIS A 45 10.96 6.46 32.26
N ASP A 46 10.58 5.60 33.20
CA ASP A 46 11.37 5.36 34.43
C ASP A 46 12.47 4.29 34.25
N ASP A 47 12.57 3.65 33.08
CA ASP A 47 13.49 2.54 32.83
C ASP A 47 14.79 3.07 32.24
N VAL A 48 15.87 2.92 33.01
CA VAL A 48 17.20 3.40 32.66
C VAL A 48 17.73 2.74 31.38
N GLU A 49 17.40 1.47 31.12
CA GLU A 49 17.90 0.78 29.92
C GLU A 49 17.16 1.25 28.66
N ALA A 50 15.84 1.43 28.72
CA ALA A 50 15.06 2.03 27.62
C ALA A 50 15.53 3.47 27.32
N ILE A 51 15.77 4.28 28.36
CA ILE A 51 16.32 5.63 28.20
C ILE A 51 17.69 5.60 27.52
N LYS A 52 18.58 4.70 27.93
CA LYS A 52 19.90 4.53 27.30
C LYS A 52 19.80 4.04 25.84
N ALA A 53 18.78 3.25 25.54
CA ALA A 53 18.46 2.78 24.19
C ALA A 53 17.82 3.87 23.31
N GLY A 54 17.61 5.09 23.85
CA GLY A 54 17.09 6.23 23.09
C GLY A 54 15.57 6.43 23.17
N TYR A 55 14.89 5.72 24.08
CA TYR A 55 13.44 5.80 24.29
C TYR A 55 13.13 6.46 25.64
N PRO A 56 13.18 7.80 25.74
CA PRO A 56 13.02 8.52 27.01
C PRO A 56 11.58 8.58 27.50
N GLN A 57 10.61 8.22 26.67
CA GLN A 57 9.18 8.24 26.99
C GLN A 57 8.57 6.85 26.82
N ARG A 58 7.36 6.70 27.33
CA ARG A 58 6.47 5.60 26.95
C ARG A 58 5.09 6.16 26.63
N GLY A 59 4.44 5.56 25.66
CA GLY A 59 3.11 5.95 25.20
C GLY A 59 2.10 4.81 25.33
N ARG A 60 0.83 5.16 25.49
CA ARG A 60 -0.30 4.24 25.29
C ARG A 60 -1.36 4.93 24.46
N VAL A 61 -2.23 4.17 23.79
CA VAL A 61 -3.35 4.75 23.07
C VAL A 61 -4.32 5.47 24.03
N ALA A 62 -4.87 6.60 23.59
CA ALA A 62 -5.81 7.41 24.35
C ALA A 62 -7.22 6.80 24.36
N ARG A 63 -7.87 6.89 25.52
CA ARG A 63 -9.24 6.42 25.75
C ARG A 63 -10.19 7.59 25.83
N LEU A 64 -11.26 7.58 25.04
CA LEU A 64 -12.25 8.66 25.10
C LEU A 64 -12.93 8.74 26.49
N ASP A 65 -13.16 7.61 27.16
CA ASP A 65 -13.88 7.56 28.44
C ASP A 65 -13.05 8.05 29.64
N ARG A 66 -11.71 8.02 29.54
CA ARG A 66 -10.80 8.34 30.64
C ARG A 66 -9.91 9.54 30.40
N ASP A 67 -9.48 9.72 29.16
CA ASP A 67 -8.45 10.68 28.80
C ASP A 67 -9.03 11.91 28.11
N TYR A 68 -10.37 12.08 28.11
CA TYR A 68 -11.02 13.22 27.47
C TYR A 68 -10.42 14.56 27.88
N ASP A 69 -10.15 14.77 29.18
CA ASP A 69 -9.59 16.03 29.65
C ASP A 69 -8.18 16.26 29.09
N GLU A 70 -7.35 15.22 28.96
CA GLU A 70 -6.01 15.33 28.36
C GLU A 70 -6.07 15.52 26.84
N ILE A 71 -7.01 14.84 26.16
CA ILE A 71 -7.27 15.04 24.73
C ILE A 71 -7.72 16.48 24.49
N HIS A 72 -8.68 16.97 25.29
CA HIS A 72 -9.25 18.32 25.21
C HIS A 72 -8.21 19.41 25.52
N ASP A 73 -7.31 19.19 26.48
CA ASP A 73 -6.27 20.17 26.81
C ASP A 73 -5.28 20.41 25.67
N ARG A 74 -5.03 19.38 24.85
CA ARG A 74 -4.12 19.39 23.69
C ARG A 74 -4.82 19.67 22.36
N LEU A 75 -6.14 19.85 22.39
CA LEU A 75 -6.96 20.01 21.20
C LEU A 75 -6.85 21.42 20.63
N ASP A 76 -6.41 21.51 19.38
CA ASP A 76 -6.36 22.78 18.64
C ASP A 76 -7.71 23.10 18.00
N ARG A 77 -8.36 22.11 17.37
CA ARG A 77 -9.63 22.34 16.67
C ARG A 77 -10.57 21.15 16.59
N THR A 78 -10.11 20.00 16.10
CA THR A 78 -11.01 18.92 15.67
C THR A 78 -10.85 17.70 16.55
N LEU A 79 -11.92 17.30 17.24
CA LEU A 79 -11.92 16.04 17.97
C LEU A 79 -12.29 14.91 17.01
N TYR A 80 -11.62 13.78 17.14
CA TYR A 80 -11.97 12.54 16.44
C TYR A 80 -12.20 11.41 17.44
N ALA A 81 -13.04 10.47 17.05
CA ALA A 81 -13.23 9.20 17.71
C ALA A 81 -13.04 8.07 16.68
N VAL A 82 -12.79 6.86 17.15
CA VAL A 82 -12.76 5.67 16.29
C VAL A 82 -14.12 4.98 16.31
N THR A 83 -14.54 4.41 15.18
CA THR A 83 -15.86 3.77 15.01
C THR A 83 -16.05 2.50 15.83
N THR A 84 -14.96 1.86 16.27
CA THR A 84 -14.96 0.55 16.94
C THR A 84 -14.71 0.63 18.44
N TYR A 85 -15.23 -0.36 19.17
CA TYR A 85 -15.06 -0.50 20.62
C TYR A 85 -14.24 -1.74 20.95
N LYS A 86 -13.34 -1.60 21.93
CA LYS A 86 -12.23 -2.53 22.18
C LYS A 86 -12.19 -3.00 23.62
N THR A 87 -11.45 -4.08 23.87
CA THR A 87 -11.27 -4.61 25.22
C THR A 87 -10.49 -3.63 26.10
N PRO A 88 -10.91 -3.38 27.36
CA PRO A 88 -10.21 -2.43 28.24
C PRO A 88 -8.74 -2.75 28.52
N THR A 89 -8.32 -4.00 28.35
CA THR A 89 -6.93 -4.45 28.53
C THR A 89 -6.02 -3.99 27.40
N ALA A 90 -6.54 -3.84 26.18
CA ALA A 90 -5.78 -3.37 25.02
C ALA A 90 -5.19 -1.96 25.23
N PHE A 91 -5.87 -1.15 26.05
CA PHE A 91 -5.44 0.22 26.39
C PHE A 91 -4.43 0.29 27.55
N GLN A 92 -4.04 -0.85 28.13
CA GLN A 92 -3.11 -0.91 29.26
C GLN A 92 -1.66 -1.07 28.80
N GLN A 93 -1.44 -1.37 27.52
CA GLN A 93 -0.11 -1.52 26.94
C GLN A 93 0.57 -0.15 26.84
N TRP A 94 1.76 -0.06 27.45
CA TRP A 94 2.62 1.11 27.39
C TRP A 94 3.90 0.71 26.69
N GLU A 95 4.20 1.36 25.58
CA GLU A 95 5.39 1.04 24.80
C GLU A 95 6.43 2.15 24.89
N PRO A 96 7.72 1.81 25.05
CA PRO A 96 8.80 2.78 24.98
C PRO A 96 8.80 3.50 23.64
N CYS A 97 8.98 4.82 23.68
CA CYS A 97 8.94 5.66 22.49
C CYS A 97 9.82 6.89 22.62
N ARG A 98 10.16 7.47 21.47
CA ARG A 98 10.70 8.82 21.33
C ARG A 98 9.88 9.60 20.33
N TYR A 99 9.80 10.91 20.52
CA TYR A 99 9.27 11.78 19.47
C TYR A 99 10.40 12.17 18.54
N ASP A 100 10.19 12.02 17.24
CA ASP A 100 11.08 12.52 16.21
C ASP A 100 10.59 13.90 15.76
N GLU A 101 11.28 14.95 16.19
CA GLU A 101 10.90 16.32 15.83
C GLU A 101 11.08 16.61 14.33
N SER A 102 11.98 15.90 13.65
CA SER A 102 12.24 16.12 12.23
C SER A 102 11.14 15.54 11.36
N GLU A 103 10.65 14.35 11.71
CA GLU A 103 9.59 13.64 10.99
C GLU A 103 8.19 13.93 11.57
N GLY A 104 8.10 14.66 12.68
CA GLY A 104 6.84 14.99 13.34
C GLY A 104 6.06 13.77 13.86
N THR A 105 6.74 12.65 14.12
CA THR A 105 6.11 11.36 14.43
C THR A 105 6.67 10.70 15.68
N THR A 106 5.97 9.67 16.16
CA THR A 106 6.40 8.86 17.30
C THR A 106 7.13 7.63 16.79
N VAL A 107 8.38 7.47 17.19
CA VAL A 107 9.15 6.25 16.95
C VAL A 107 9.01 5.36 18.18
N TRP A 108 8.52 4.14 17.97
CA TRP A 108 8.35 3.13 18.99
C TRP A 108 9.57 2.21 19.04
N GLN A 109 9.84 1.63 20.20
CA GLN A 109 10.91 0.63 20.32
C GLN A 109 10.56 -0.65 19.55
N ASP A 110 9.31 -1.10 19.72
CA ASP A 110 8.72 -2.22 19.01
C ASP A 110 7.56 -1.68 18.16
N GLU A 111 6.37 -2.29 18.23
CA GLU A 111 5.18 -1.82 17.53
C GLU A 111 4.39 -0.75 18.33
N PRO A 112 3.65 0.14 17.64
CA PRO A 112 2.73 1.05 18.32
C PRO A 112 1.68 0.27 19.16
N PRO A 113 1.35 0.71 20.38
CA PRO A 113 0.38 0.05 21.26
C PRO A 113 -1.07 0.31 20.86
N THR A 114 -1.35 0.39 19.56
CA THR A 114 -2.71 0.58 19.06
C THR A 114 -3.40 -0.77 18.97
N PRO A 115 -4.59 -0.94 19.56
CA PRO A 115 -5.28 -2.23 19.59
C PRO A 115 -5.54 -2.82 18.20
N GLY A 116 -5.41 -4.15 18.12
CA GLY A 116 -5.58 -4.95 16.92
C GLY A 116 -7.01 -5.43 16.68
N TYR A 117 -7.19 -6.34 15.71
CA TYR A 117 -8.49 -6.96 15.43
C TYR A 117 -8.94 -7.89 16.56
N ALA A 118 -8.02 -8.62 17.19
CA ALA A 118 -8.30 -9.48 18.36
C ALA A 118 -8.88 -8.71 19.57
N ASP A 119 -8.62 -7.40 19.64
CA ASP A 119 -9.10 -6.56 20.74
C ASP A 119 -10.54 -6.05 20.54
N LEU A 120 -11.09 -6.15 19.33
CA LEU A 120 -12.41 -5.63 18.97
C LEU A 120 -13.52 -6.36 19.73
N ARG A 121 -14.56 -5.62 20.10
CA ARG A 121 -15.73 -6.13 20.82
C ARG A 121 -17.05 -5.66 20.22
N ALA A 122 -17.09 -4.45 19.67
CA ALA A 122 -18.25 -3.93 18.93
C ALA A 122 -17.76 -3.15 17.71
N VAL A 123 -18.31 -3.47 16.54
CA VAL A 123 -17.87 -2.96 15.24
C VAL A 123 -19.12 -2.63 14.41
N PRO A 124 -19.41 -1.37 14.13
CA PRO A 124 -20.49 -1.03 13.21
C PRO A 124 -20.02 -1.23 11.76
N THR A 125 -20.95 -1.59 10.88
CA THR A 125 -20.80 -1.22 9.47
C THR A 125 -20.93 0.29 9.39
N TRP A 126 -19.98 0.95 8.74
CA TRP A 126 -19.91 2.41 8.71
C TRP A 126 -19.63 2.91 7.30
N GLY A 127 -20.04 4.14 7.02
CA GLY A 127 -19.90 4.77 5.71
C GLY A 127 -19.52 6.24 5.81
N ASP A 128 -18.46 6.61 5.11
CA ASP A 128 -18.15 8.01 4.82
C ASP A 128 -18.83 8.40 3.51
N ILE A 129 -19.98 9.05 3.61
CA ILE A 129 -20.80 9.40 2.45
C ILE A 129 -20.52 10.86 2.11
N ASP A 130 -19.39 11.09 1.48
CA ASP A 130 -18.88 12.41 1.15
C ASP A 130 -19.72 13.07 0.05
N LEU A 131 -19.85 14.41 0.09
CA LEU A 131 -20.31 15.14 -1.08
C LEU A 131 -19.31 14.99 -2.22
N ALA A 132 -19.74 15.11 -3.48
CA ALA A 132 -18.80 15.20 -4.58
C ALA A 132 -17.86 16.42 -4.40
N ASP A 133 -16.58 16.28 -4.76
CA ASP A 133 -15.57 17.32 -4.52
C ASP A 133 -15.90 18.66 -5.19
N ASP A 134 -16.57 18.66 -6.34
CA ASP A 134 -17.02 19.87 -7.04
C ASP A 134 -18.15 20.62 -6.30
N ILE A 135 -18.85 19.92 -5.41
CA ILE A 135 -20.00 20.41 -4.64
C ILE A 135 -19.61 20.76 -3.20
N LYS A 136 -18.64 20.05 -2.61
CA LYS A 136 -18.12 20.33 -1.25
C LYS A 136 -17.90 21.83 -0.97
N PRO A 137 -17.25 22.63 -1.85
CA PRO A 137 -17.06 24.07 -1.62
C PRO A 137 -18.35 24.88 -1.50
N GLN A 138 -19.45 24.38 -2.06
CA GLN A 138 -20.76 25.04 -2.10
C GLN A 138 -21.66 24.59 -0.94
N ARG A 139 -21.17 23.74 -0.03
CA ARG A 139 -21.94 23.10 1.06
C ARG A 139 -22.90 24.03 1.81
N GLY A 140 -22.49 25.26 2.09
CA GLY A 140 -23.28 26.25 2.83
C GLY A 140 -24.36 26.95 1.99
N ASP A 141 -24.25 26.89 0.67
CA ASP A 141 -25.05 27.65 -0.30
C ASP A 141 -25.64 26.74 -1.40
N LEU A 142 -25.78 25.44 -1.13
CA LEU A 142 -26.39 24.49 -2.07
C LEU A 142 -27.78 24.96 -2.49
N ASP A 143 -28.06 24.89 -3.79
CA ASP A 143 -29.40 25.18 -4.29
C ASP A 143 -30.41 24.14 -3.79
N GLY A 144 -31.69 24.49 -3.86
CA GLY A 144 -32.77 23.66 -3.34
C GLY A 144 -32.92 22.30 -4.04
N GLU A 145 -32.55 22.19 -5.31
CA GLU A 145 -32.65 20.97 -6.10
C GLU A 145 -31.50 20.01 -5.73
N THR A 146 -30.27 20.51 -5.72
CA THR A 146 -29.07 19.78 -5.31
C THR A 146 -29.20 19.28 -3.88
N ARG A 147 -29.64 20.13 -2.95
CA ARG A 147 -29.86 19.71 -1.56
C ARG A 147 -30.93 18.61 -1.46
N ALA A 148 -32.06 18.74 -2.17
CA ALA A 148 -33.09 17.71 -2.11
C ALA A 148 -32.64 16.39 -2.76
N LEU A 149 -31.74 16.45 -3.75
CA LEU A 149 -31.09 15.28 -4.32
C LEU A 149 -30.18 14.60 -3.30
N VAL A 150 -29.30 15.35 -2.62
CA VAL A 150 -28.46 14.85 -1.52
C VAL A 150 -29.31 14.19 -0.43
N GLU A 151 -30.38 14.84 0.04
CA GLU A 151 -31.26 14.29 1.06
C GLU A 151 -31.91 12.95 0.63
N ARG A 152 -32.36 12.83 -0.62
CA ARG A 152 -32.90 11.57 -1.16
C ARG A 152 -31.83 10.49 -1.29
N THR A 153 -30.62 10.86 -1.71
CA THR A 153 -29.50 9.92 -1.82
C THR A 153 -29.09 9.39 -0.46
N LEU A 154 -28.97 10.26 0.56
CA LEU A 154 -28.68 9.85 1.93
C LEU A 154 -29.78 8.95 2.51
N ASP A 155 -31.06 9.28 2.27
CA ASP A 155 -32.19 8.44 2.67
C ASP A 155 -32.12 7.03 2.06
N ALA A 156 -31.74 6.93 0.78
CA ALA A 156 -31.54 5.67 0.09
C ALA A 156 -30.38 4.86 0.68
N TYR A 157 -29.26 5.50 1.05
CA TYR A 157 -28.19 4.82 1.80
C TYR A 157 -28.68 4.32 3.16
N ILE A 158 -29.41 5.14 3.92
CA ILE A 158 -29.96 4.72 5.22
C ILE A 158 -30.91 3.50 5.04
N ASP A 159 -31.67 3.42 3.95
CA ASP A 159 -32.47 2.24 3.60
C ASP A 159 -31.61 0.99 3.31
N GLU A 160 -30.46 1.16 2.65
CA GLU A 160 -29.51 0.06 2.45
C GLU A 160 -28.99 -0.45 3.80
N TYR A 161 -28.52 0.44 4.70
CA TYR A 161 -28.09 0.03 6.04
C TYR A 161 -29.24 -0.62 6.83
N ALA A 162 -30.46 -0.10 6.71
CA ALA A 162 -31.63 -0.68 7.35
C ALA A 162 -31.94 -2.09 6.83
N THR A 163 -31.67 -2.35 5.53
CA THR A 163 -31.78 -3.68 4.93
C THR A 163 -30.72 -4.62 5.50
N LEU A 164 -29.46 -4.17 5.60
CA LEU A 164 -28.36 -4.94 6.16
C LEU A 164 -28.61 -5.34 7.63
N TYR A 165 -29.09 -4.40 8.45
CA TYR A 165 -29.39 -4.63 9.87
C TYR A 165 -30.79 -5.24 10.10
N GLY A 166 -31.62 -5.36 9.06
CA GLY A 166 -33.00 -5.83 9.16
C GLY A 166 -33.97 -4.83 9.83
N THR A 167 -33.50 -3.66 10.25
CA THR A 167 -34.30 -2.60 10.85
C THR A 167 -33.64 -1.24 10.72
N ARG A 168 -34.44 -0.20 10.42
CA ARG A 168 -33.97 1.20 10.38
C ARG A 168 -33.63 1.76 11.77
N LYS A 169 -34.16 1.15 12.84
CA LYS A 169 -33.90 1.61 14.23
C LYS A 169 -32.46 1.41 14.67
N ALA A 170 -31.76 0.46 14.07
CA ALA A 170 -30.36 0.19 14.30
C ALA A 170 -29.44 1.04 13.39
N VAL A 171 -29.97 2.07 12.73
CA VAL A 171 -29.21 2.93 11.80
C VAL A 171 -29.20 4.35 12.32
N TYR A 172 -28.01 4.94 12.36
CA TYR A 172 -27.74 6.28 12.83
C TYR A 172 -26.98 7.07 11.76
N ALA A 173 -27.17 8.38 11.72
CA ALA A 173 -26.46 9.22 10.77
C ALA A 173 -26.03 10.56 11.38
N LEU A 174 -24.91 11.10 10.87
CA LEU A 174 -24.38 12.42 11.19
C LEU A 174 -24.15 13.22 9.92
N ASP A 175 -24.37 14.51 9.97
CA ASP A 175 -23.86 15.48 9.00
C ASP A 175 -22.40 15.75 9.35
N SER A 176 -21.47 15.30 8.50
CA SER A 176 -20.02 15.42 8.74
C SER A 176 -19.47 16.79 8.39
N VAL A 177 -20.34 17.75 8.01
CA VAL A 177 -20.03 19.03 7.36
C VAL A 177 -19.63 18.84 5.89
N GLY A 178 -18.67 17.96 5.59
CA GLY A 178 -18.23 17.65 4.21
C GLY A 178 -19.09 16.63 3.46
N GLY A 179 -19.97 15.94 4.17
CA GLY A 179 -20.75 14.81 3.68
C GLY A 179 -21.71 14.34 4.78
N ALA A 180 -21.90 13.03 4.89
CA ALA A 180 -22.59 12.41 6.00
C ALA A 180 -21.86 11.14 6.46
N TYR A 181 -21.96 10.81 7.73
CA TYR A 181 -21.58 9.50 8.24
C TYR A 181 -22.84 8.68 8.48
N VAL A 182 -22.86 7.42 8.03
CA VAL A 182 -23.94 6.47 8.35
C VAL A 182 -23.36 5.30 9.13
N PHE A 183 -24.02 4.94 10.23
CA PHE A 183 -23.61 3.91 11.17
C PHE A 183 -24.71 2.88 11.29
N GLY A 184 -24.33 1.61 11.25
CA GLY A 184 -25.08 0.59 11.95
C GLY A 184 -24.83 0.66 13.47
N ALA A 185 -25.75 0.10 14.26
CA ALA A 185 -25.65 0.05 15.70
C ALA A 185 -24.45 -0.84 16.11
N PRO A 186 -23.38 -0.31 16.76
CA PRO A 186 -22.16 -1.06 17.06
C PRO A 186 -22.42 -2.31 17.90
N GLU A 187 -23.42 -2.27 18.79
CA GLU A 187 -23.79 -3.37 19.67
C GLU A 187 -24.27 -4.62 18.91
N ALA A 188 -24.68 -4.48 17.65
CA ALA A 188 -25.16 -5.58 16.83
C ALA A 188 -24.10 -6.68 16.66
N THR A 189 -22.81 -6.36 16.78
CA THR A 189 -21.73 -7.35 16.68
C THR A 189 -21.18 -7.79 18.03
N LEU A 190 -21.69 -7.28 19.17
CA LEU A 190 -21.31 -7.79 20.50
C LEU A 190 -21.53 -9.30 20.66
N PRO A 191 -22.61 -9.91 20.14
CA PRO A 191 -22.81 -11.35 20.26
C PRO A 191 -21.67 -12.17 19.62
N ILE A 192 -21.10 -11.69 18.51
CA ILE A 192 -19.94 -12.33 17.86
C ILE A 192 -18.74 -12.32 18.82
N ALA A 193 -18.47 -11.17 19.42
CA ALA A 193 -17.37 -11.03 20.37
C ALA A 193 -17.56 -11.88 21.64
N ASP A 194 -18.78 -11.94 22.17
CA ASP A 194 -19.10 -12.78 23.32
C ASP A 194 -18.96 -14.28 22.97
N HIS A 195 -19.27 -14.68 21.73
CA HIS A 195 -19.19 -16.06 21.26
C HIS A 195 -17.75 -16.56 21.08
N PHE A 196 -16.88 -15.75 20.47
CA PHE A 196 -15.47 -16.09 20.26
C PHE A 196 -14.53 -15.57 21.37
N ASN A 197 -15.05 -15.19 22.54
CA ASN A 197 -14.25 -14.60 23.61
C ASN A 197 -13.08 -15.49 24.08
N ASP A 198 -13.26 -16.81 24.03
CA ASP A 198 -12.25 -17.80 24.44
C ASP A 198 -11.32 -18.23 23.29
N ASP A 199 -11.52 -17.69 22.08
CA ASP A 199 -10.71 -17.95 20.88
C ASP A 199 -10.34 -16.63 20.17
N PRO A 200 -9.29 -15.92 20.64
CA PRO A 200 -8.88 -14.63 20.08
C PRO A 200 -8.50 -14.68 18.60
N ASP A 201 -7.97 -15.81 18.11
CA ASP A 201 -7.63 -16.02 16.69
C ASP A 201 -8.90 -16.06 15.83
N ALA A 202 -9.92 -16.84 16.25
CA ALA A 202 -11.21 -16.84 15.57
C ALA A 202 -11.87 -15.45 15.60
N LEU A 203 -11.81 -14.77 16.74
CA LEU A 203 -12.37 -13.42 16.90
C LEU A 203 -11.73 -12.41 15.94
N GLU A 204 -10.40 -12.41 15.86
CA GLU A 204 -9.63 -11.58 14.94
C GLU A 204 -10.04 -11.82 13.48
N ARG A 205 -10.06 -13.08 13.06
CA ARG A 205 -10.45 -13.47 11.69
C ARG A 205 -11.85 -13.00 11.34
N VAL A 206 -12.82 -13.26 12.23
CA VAL A 206 -14.22 -12.90 12.00
C VAL A 206 -14.39 -11.39 11.90
N PHE A 207 -13.75 -10.60 12.76
CA PHE A 207 -13.89 -9.14 12.67
C PHE A 207 -13.13 -8.51 11.51
N ASN A 208 -11.99 -9.07 11.11
CA ASN A 208 -11.32 -8.66 9.88
C ASN A 208 -12.22 -8.92 8.66
N GLU A 209 -12.72 -10.15 8.53
CA GLU A 209 -13.63 -10.53 7.45
C GLU A 209 -14.95 -9.74 7.48
N PHE A 210 -15.50 -9.45 8.67
CA PHE A 210 -16.71 -8.63 8.81
C PHE A 210 -16.54 -7.25 8.16
N LEU A 211 -15.37 -6.62 8.37
CA LEU A 211 -15.06 -5.31 7.79
C LEU A 211 -14.86 -5.41 6.29
N ASP A 212 -14.14 -6.42 5.81
CA ASP A 212 -13.92 -6.65 4.37
C ASP A 212 -15.24 -6.92 3.64
N ARG A 213 -16.09 -7.80 4.18
CA ARG A 213 -17.43 -8.07 3.64
C ARG A 213 -18.34 -6.86 3.72
N SER A 214 -18.25 -6.07 4.79
CA SER A 214 -18.99 -4.81 4.91
C SER A 214 -18.59 -3.83 3.80
N ASN A 215 -17.29 -3.65 3.54
CA ASN A 215 -16.78 -2.78 2.48
C ASN A 215 -17.27 -3.24 1.10
N ALA A 216 -17.13 -4.54 0.79
CA ALA A 216 -17.61 -5.11 -0.48
C ALA A 216 -19.13 -4.99 -0.64
N TRP A 217 -19.88 -5.14 0.45
CA TRP A 217 -21.33 -4.98 0.43
C TRP A 217 -21.74 -3.52 0.19
N LEU A 218 -21.05 -2.56 0.80
CA LEU A 218 -21.31 -1.13 0.63
C LEU A 218 -21.02 -0.63 -0.78
N GLN A 219 -19.98 -1.13 -1.44
CA GLN A 219 -19.73 -0.88 -2.87
C GLN A 219 -20.91 -1.36 -3.74
N LYS A 220 -21.47 -2.53 -3.43
CA LYS A 220 -22.69 -3.02 -4.10
C LYS A 220 -23.92 -2.18 -3.74
N ALA A 221 -24.00 -1.66 -2.51
CA ALA A 221 -25.08 -0.79 -2.07
C ALA A 221 -25.06 0.55 -2.81
N GLU A 222 -23.89 1.14 -3.02
CA GLU A 222 -23.70 2.32 -3.86
C GLU A 222 -24.25 2.11 -5.28
N ALA A 223 -23.93 0.99 -5.92
CA ALA A 223 -24.49 0.68 -7.24
C ALA A 223 -26.02 0.64 -7.23
N ARG A 224 -26.64 0.06 -6.20
CA ARG A 224 -28.11 0.03 -6.04
C ARG A 224 -28.69 1.42 -5.77
N VAL A 225 -28.01 2.27 -5.01
CA VAL A 225 -28.43 3.64 -4.74
C VAL A 225 -28.38 4.48 -6.02
N ASN A 226 -27.28 4.37 -6.79
CA ASN A 226 -27.12 5.05 -8.07
C ASN A 226 -28.17 4.62 -9.11
N GLU A 227 -28.63 3.36 -9.07
CA GLU A 227 -29.75 2.90 -9.89
C GLU A 227 -31.11 3.46 -9.41
N ARG A 228 -31.29 3.58 -8.09
CA ARG A 228 -32.57 4.02 -7.48
C ARG A 228 -32.78 5.53 -7.54
N VAL A 229 -31.70 6.32 -7.43
CA VAL A 229 -31.74 7.78 -7.33
C VAL A 229 -30.94 8.38 -8.48
N ASP A 230 -31.66 8.86 -9.50
CA ASP A 230 -31.07 9.54 -10.66
C ASP A 230 -30.24 10.77 -10.21
N GLY A 231 -28.98 10.81 -10.65
CA GLY A 231 -28.00 11.84 -10.26
C GLY A 231 -27.32 11.63 -8.91
N ALA A 232 -27.49 10.50 -8.21
CA ALA A 232 -26.84 10.26 -6.91
C ALA A 232 -25.31 10.34 -6.98
N GLY A 233 -24.69 9.69 -7.96
CA GLY A 233 -23.24 9.72 -8.16
C GLY A 233 -22.68 11.08 -8.59
N ASP A 234 -23.53 12.02 -9.01
CA ASP A 234 -23.13 13.40 -9.32
C ASP A 234 -22.98 14.24 -8.05
N VAL A 235 -23.65 13.84 -6.95
CA VAL A 235 -23.70 14.63 -5.71
C VAL A 235 -22.99 14.01 -4.52
N ILE A 236 -22.79 12.70 -4.52
CA ILE A 236 -22.23 11.92 -3.43
C ILE A 236 -21.16 10.98 -3.97
N GLN A 237 -20.02 10.94 -3.29
CA GLN A 237 -18.88 10.09 -3.60
C GLN A 237 -18.42 9.41 -2.31
N PRO A 238 -18.96 8.22 -2.00
CA PRO A 238 -18.63 7.57 -0.74
C PRO A 238 -17.20 7.03 -0.69
N ASP A 239 -16.62 6.99 0.50
CA ASP A 239 -15.38 6.26 0.82
C ASP A 239 -15.71 5.05 1.71
N TRP A 240 -15.51 3.85 1.15
CA TRP A 240 -15.82 2.56 1.78
C TRP A 240 -14.63 1.89 2.47
N VAL A 241 -13.63 2.63 2.92
CA VAL A 241 -12.46 2.04 3.60
C VAL A 241 -12.71 1.90 5.11
N ASN A 242 -13.56 0.94 5.52
CA ASN A 242 -13.68 0.58 6.94
C ASN A 242 -12.48 -0.26 7.39
N ASN A 243 -12.00 0.01 8.60
CA ASN A 243 -10.98 -0.79 9.28
C ASN A 243 -11.09 -0.64 10.80
N LYS A 244 -10.32 -1.44 11.56
CA LYS A 244 -10.32 -1.45 13.04
C LYS A 244 -10.10 -0.09 13.70
N ASN A 245 -9.47 0.86 13.01
CA ASN A 245 -9.10 2.17 13.53
C ASN A 245 -9.68 3.33 12.70
N ARG A 246 -10.75 3.09 11.94
CA ARG A 246 -11.42 4.13 11.15
C ARG A 246 -11.87 5.27 12.06
N GLN A 247 -11.41 6.47 11.75
CA GLN A 247 -11.72 7.68 12.49
C GLN A 247 -12.98 8.34 11.94
N TYR A 248 -13.70 9.04 12.80
CA TYR A 248 -14.77 9.95 12.40
C TYR A 248 -14.82 11.16 13.34
N LYS A 249 -15.42 12.25 12.87
CA LYS A 249 -15.69 13.42 13.69
C LYS A 249 -17.00 13.15 14.48
N PRO A 250 -16.97 13.03 15.82
CA PRO A 250 -18.17 12.78 16.62
C PRO A 250 -19.11 14.00 16.62
N PRO A 251 -20.37 13.86 17.09
CA PRO A 251 -21.31 14.96 17.17
C PRO A 251 -20.71 16.16 17.91
N LEU A 252 -20.94 17.35 17.35
CA LEU A 252 -20.38 18.63 17.76
C LEU A 252 -18.86 18.76 17.66
N SER A 253 -18.15 17.84 17.01
CA SER A 253 -16.78 18.13 16.59
C SER A 253 -16.79 19.25 15.54
N ILE A 254 -15.84 20.18 15.66
CA ILE A 254 -15.67 21.31 14.74
C ILE A 254 -14.90 20.81 13.52
N HIS A 255 -15.37 21.12 12.31
CA HIS A 255 -14.66 20.72 11.10
C HIS A 255 -13.28 21.41 10.97
N ALA A 256 -12.29 20.71 10.43
CA ALA A 256 -10.93 21.22 10.25
C ALA A 256 -10.91 22.54 9.45
N ASP A 257 -11.57 22.56 8.30
CA ASP A 257 -11.53 23.71 7.37
C ASP A 257 -12.74 24.65 7.42
N HIS A 258 -13.77 24.30 8.18
CA HIS A 258 -15.04 25.04 8.21
C HIS A 258 -15.43 25.41 9.63
N ASP A 259 -15.95 26.63 9.82
CA ASP A 259 -16.52 27.08 11.11
C ASP A 259 -17.94 26.52 11.31
N ALA A 260 -18.05 25.20 11.20
CA ALA A 260 -19.27 24.42 11.31
C ALA A 260 -18.99 23.15 12.14
N VAL A 261 -20.06 22.57 12.68
CA VAL A 261 -19.97 21.41 13.57
C VAL A 261 -20.73 20.22 13.00
N VAL A 262 -20.26 19.02 13.34
CA VAL A 262 -20.96 17.77 13.05
C VAL A 262 -22.27 17.71 13.82
N THR A 263 -23.37 17.29 13.19
CA THR A 263 -24.67 17.19 13.89
C THR A 263 -25.47 15.93 13.56
N PRO A 264 -26.31 15.44 14.48
CA PRO A 264 -27.20 14.31 14.23
C PRO A 264 -28.15 14.53 13.05
N ILE A 265 -28.26 13.53 12.17
CA ILE A 265 -29.30 13.43 11.15
C ILE A 265 -30.38 12.47 11.65
N ALA A 266 -31.64 12.91 11.61
CA ALA A 266 -32.78 12.05 11.89
C ALA A 266 -32.98 11.07 10.74
N THR A 267 -32.77 9.77 10.98
CA THR A 267 -32.89 8.77 9.93
C THR A 267 -34.31 8.66 9.40
N ASP A 268 -35.37 8.85 10.19
CA ASP A 268 -36.75 8.81 9.66
C ASP A 268 -37.19 10.05 8.85
N ASN A 269 -36.37 11.11 8.84
CA ASN A 269 -36.65 12.35 8.12
C ASN A 269 -35.34 13.09 7.87
N VAL A 270 -34.63 12.66 6.84
CA VAL A 270 -33.31 13.18 6.46
C VAL A 270 -33.41 14.65 6.08
N ARG A 271 -32.59 15.47 6.74
CA ARG A 271 -32.42 16.89 6.41
C ARG A 271 -30.94 17.21 6.40
N TYR A 272 -30.50 17.84 5.32
CA TYR A 272 -29.09 18.11 5.06
C TYR A 272 -28.79 19.61 5.19
N GLU A 273 -28.74 20.08 6.43
CA GLU A 273 -28.59 21.49 6.78
C GLU A 273 -27.27 21.73 7.52
N LEU A 274 -26.35 22.50 6.90
CA LEU A 274 -25.10 22.88 7.54
C LEU A 274 -25.37 23.63 8.85
N ARG A 275 -24.69 23.25 9.92
CA ARG A 275 -24.78 23.89 11.24
C ARG A 275 -23.52 24.70 11.55
N PRO A 276 -23.57 26.04 11.43
CA PRO A 276 -22.44 26.91 11.79
C PRO A 276 -22.12 26.78 13.28
N PHE A 277 -20.85 26.98 13.63
CA PHE A 277 -20.36 26.96 15.01
C PHE A 277 -21.15 27.89 15.94
N GLU A 278 -21.49 29.10 15.47
CA GLU A 278 -22.25 30.08 16.25
C GLU A 278 -23.71 29.65 16.51
N GLY A 279 -24.20 28.66 15.76
CA GLY A 279 -25.56 28.12 15.89
C GLY A 279 -25.71 27.02 16.95
N VAL A 280 -24.65 26.70 17.71
CA VAL A 280 -24.70 25.64 18.73
C VAL A 280 -25.38 26.14 20.01
N ASP A 281 -26.61 25.71 20.21
CA ASP A 281 -27.41 25.99 21.40
C ASP A 281 -27.58 24.75 22.31
N ASP A 282 -28.25 24.94 23.45
CA ASP A 282 -28.45 23.88 24.43
C ASP A 282 -29.38 22.76 23.91
N ALA A 283 -30.30 23.08 22.99
CA ALA A 283 -31.18 22.08 22.39
C ALA A 283 -30.41 21.14 21.46
N LEU A 284 -29.47 21.67 20.68
CA LEU A 284 -28.59 20.86 19.85
C LEU A 284 -27.62 20.01 20.70
N LEU A 285 -27.13 20.53 21.82
CA LEU A 285 -26.35 19.75 22.79
C LEU A 285 -27.15 18.58 23.34
N GLU A 286 -28.38 18.80 23.80
CA GLU A 286 -29.27 17.73 24.29
C GLU A 286 -29.58 16.69 23.20
N GLN A 287 -29.82 17.13 21.96
CA GLN A 287 -30.05 16.24 20.82
C GLN A 287 -28.81 15.36 20.55
N ALA A 288 -27.62 15.95 20.57
CA ALA A 288 -26.36 15.23 20.34
C ALA A 288 -26.05 14.24 21.47
N VAL A 289 -26.37 14.57 22.73
CA VAL A 289 -26.26 13.62 23.85
C VAL A 289 -27.23 12.46 23.66
N SER A 290 -28.49 12.73 23.31
CA SER A 290 -29.48 11.67 23.06
C SER A 290 -29.03 10.74 21.93
N TRP A 291 -28.50 11.31 20.85
CA TRP A 291 -27.99 10.52 19.73
C TRP A 291 -26.80 9.63 20.14
N ALA A 292 -25.86 10.19 20.93
CA ALA A 292 -24.73 9.45 21.48
C ALA A 292 -25.16 8.29 22.39
N ASP A 293 -26.12 8.56 23.29
CA ASP A 293 -26.70 7.57 24.20
C ASP A 293 -27.50 6.49 23.46
N ASP A 294 -28.16 6.83 22.35
CA ASP A 294 -28.89 5.86 21.53
C ASP A 294 -27.91 4.97 20.75
N LEU A 295 -26.86 5.55 20.12
CA LEU A 295 -25.85 4.79 19.37
C LEU A 295 -25.13 3.75 20.26
N THR A 296 -24.84 4.08 21.52
CA THR A 296 -24.09 3.19 22.41
C THR A 296 -24.95 2.27 23.27
N ARG A 297 -26.28 2.35 23.13
CA ARG A 297 -27.20 1.51 23.89
C ARG A 297 -27.16 0.08 23.40
N VAL A 298 -27.39 -0.87 24.30
CA VAL A 298 -27.45 -2.30 23.94
C VAL A 298 -28.90 -2.70 23.71
N GLU A 299 -29.44 -2.41 22.53
CA GLU A 299 -30.84 -2.72 22.17
C GLU A 299 -30.98 -3.57 20.90
N HIS A 300 -29.98 -3.55 20.00
CA HIS A 300 -30.08 -4.20 18.68
C HIS A 300 -29.15 -5.40 18.49
N THR A 301 -28.83 -6.13 19.56
CA THR A 301 -27.97 -7.33 19.49
C THR A 301 -28.56 -8.45 18.62
N ASP A 302 -29.87 -8.46 18.40
CA ASP A 302 -30.56 -9.40 17.51
C ASP A 302 -30.26 -9.16 16.03
N CYS A 303 -29.80 -7.95 15.65
CA CYS A 303 -29.43 -7.62 14.28
C CYS A 303 -28.21 -8.43 13.77
N VAL A 304 -27.45 -9.07 14.67
CA VAL A 304 -26.34 -9.99 14.32
C VAL A 304 -26.78 -11.05 13.31
N ASP A 305 -28.02 -11.54 13.42
CA ASP A 305 -28.53 -12.59 12.57
C ASP A 305 -28.73 -12.09 11.12
N SER A 306 -29.32 -10.90 10.96
CA SER A 306 -29.48 -10.23 9.66
C SER A 306 -28.13 -9.88 9.04
N LEU A 307 -27.19 -9.40 9.86
CA LEU A 307 -25.84 -9.06 9.41
C LEU A 307 -25.14 -10.28 8.83
N VAL A 308 -25.09 -11.38 9.58
CA VAL A 308 -24.39 -12.59 9.12
C VAL A 308 -25.13 -13.24 7.96
N ALA A 309 -26.46 -13.26 7.96
CA ALA A 309 -27.26 -13.76 6.84
C ALA A 309 -27.00 -13.00 5.53
N THR A 310 -26.76 -11.69 5.62
CA THR A 310 -26.50 -10.85 4.45
C THR A 310 -25.04 -10.90 4.00
N LEU A 311 -24.10 -10.85 4.94
CA LEU A 311 -22.67 -10.77 4.62
C LEU A 311 -22.07 -12.15 4.29
N TRP A 312 -22.53 -13.22 4.94
CA TRP A 312 -22.17 -14.62 4.65
C TRP A 312 -23.33 -15.37 4.00
N SER A 313 -24.03 -14.74 3.06
CA SER A 313 -25.18 -15.34 2.39
C SER A 313 -24.86 -16.67 1.71
N ASP A 314 -23.61 -16.86 1.29
CA ASP A 314 -23.08 -18.08 0.67
C ASP A 314 -23.01 -19.28 1.63
N LEU A 315 -22.95 -19.05 2.93
CA LEU A 315 -22.87 -20.10 3.96
C LEU A 315 -24.14 -20.16 4.83
N TYR A 316 -24.84 -19.04 5.00
CA TYR A 316 -25.88 -18.93 6.00
C TYR A 316 -27.07 -19.89 5.77
N GLU A 317 -27.47 -20.11 4.51
CA GLU A 317 -28.58 -21.02 4.16
C GLU A 317 -28.32 -22.46 4.61
N ASP A 318 -27.06 -22.89 4.60
CA ASP A 318 -26.66 -24.25 4.95
C ASP A 318 -26.51 -24.45 6.48
N HIS A 319 -26.33 -23.36 7.24
CA HIS A 319 -25.94 -23.42 8.66
C HIS A 319 -26.99 -22.94 9.67
N GLY A 320 -28.20 -22.55 9.26
CA GLY A 320 -29.38 -22.46 10.14
C GLY A 320 -29.30 -21.43 11.29
N GLY A 321 -28.32 -20.53 11.24
CA GLY A 321 -28.12 -19.44 12.20
C GLY A 321 -26.71 -18.86 12.14
N TRP A 322 -26.55 -17.65 12.66
CA TRP A 322 -25.28 -16.91 12.56
C TRP A 322 -24.10 -17.60 13.28
N GLN A 323 -24.31 -18.25 14.43
CA GLN A 323 -23.22 -18.91 15.18
C GLN A 323 -22.57 -20.01 14.35
N ALA A 324 -23.37 -20.98 13.91
CA ALA A 324 -22.87 -22.12 13.14
C ALA A 324 -22.27 -21.69 11.79
N THR A 325 -22.79 -20.60 11.19
CA THR A 325 -22.23 -20.03 9.96
C THR A 325 -20.80 -19.52 10.19
N LEU A 326 -20.58 -18.75 11.26
CA LEU A 326 -19.26 -18.20 11.55
C LEU A 326 -18.29 -19.27 12.06
N GLU A 327 -18.74 -20.22 12.88
CA GLU A 327 -17.93 -21.36 13.31
C GLU A 327 -17.43 -22.18 12.12
N GLU A 328 -18.32 -22.53 11.17
CA GLU A 328 -17.93 -23.24 9.96
C GLU A 328 -16.97 -22.40 9.11
N TRP A 329 -17.23 -21.10 8.93
CA TRP A 329 -16.34 -20.22 8.19
C TRP A 329 -14.94 -20.17 8.80
N VAL A 330 -14.84 -20.06 10.14
CA VAL A 330 -13.55 -20.05 10.85
C VAL A 330 -12.81 -21.38 10.64
N GLU A 331 -13.48 -22.51 10.80
CA GLU A 331 -12.83 -23.82 10.62
C GLU A 331 -12.44 -24.07 9.15
N ALA A 332 -13.26 -23.63 8.20
CA ALA A 332 -12.92 -23.67 6.78
C ALA A 332 -11.69 -22.81 6.48
N GLU A 333 -11.59 -21.60 7.04
CA GLU A 333 -10.44 -20.73 6.84
C GLU A 333 -9.17 -21.30 7.47
N ARG A 334 -9.27 -21.87 8.68
CA ARG A 334 -8.17 -22.60 9.32
C ARG A 334 -7.71 -23.78 8.48
N GLU A 335 -8.64 -24.53 7.89
CA GLU A 335 -8.26 -25.66 7.03
C GLU A 335 -7.64 -25.20 5.71
N ARG A 336 -8.12 -24.11 5.10
CA ARG A 336 -7.48 -23.50 3.93
C ARG A 336 -6.06 -23.05 4.23
N GLU A 337 -5.82 -22.42 5.38
CA GLU A 337 -4.49 -22.00 5.79
C GLU A 337 -3.57 -23.19 6.05
N ARG A 338 -4.05 -24.22 6.77
CA ARG A 338 -3.29 -25.47 6.97
C ARG A 338 -2.99 -26.17 5.64
N GLU A 339 -3.94 -26.17 4.72
CA GLU A 339 -3.75 -26.77 3.39
C GLU A 339 -2.74 -25.97 2.56
N ARG A 340 -2.82 -24.64 2.54
CA ARG A 340 -1.81 -23.77 1.93
C ARG A 340 -0.43 -24.03 2.52
N GLN A 341 -0.33 -24.15 3.84
CA GLN A 341 0.93 -24.49 4.51
C GLN A 341 1.42 -25.89 4.12
N ARG A 342 0.56 -26.91 4.11
CA ARG A 342 0.91 -28.27 3.64
C ARG A 342 1.36 -28.25 2.18
N GLN A 343 0.72 -27.47 1.32
CA GLN A 343 1.09 -27.30 -0.08
C GLN A 343 2.45 -26.62 -0.21
N ARG A 344 2.72 -25.56 0.57
CA ARG A 344 4.03 -24.89 0.62
C ARG A 344 5.13 -25.85 1.08
N GLU A 345 4.90 -26.56 2.18
CA GLU A 345 5.86 -27.57 2.69
C GLU A 345 6.07 -28.72 1.69
N ALA A 346 5.01 -29.20 1.04
CA ALA A 346 5.11 -30.27 0.05
C ALA A 346 5.81 -29.80 -1.24
N ALA A 347 5.56 -28.57 -1.69
CA ALA A 347 6.25 -27.98 -2.85
C ALA A 347 7.74 -27.78 -2.56
N LEU A 348 8.08 -27.31 -1.36
CA LEU A 348 9.47 -27.22 -0.90
C LEU A 348 10.14 -28.61 -0.86
N GLN A 349 9.45 -29.62 -0.31
CA GLN A 349 9.96 -31.00 -0.32
C GLN A 349 10.14 -31.56 -1.73
N ARG A 350 9.16 -31.37 -2.63
CA ARG A 350 9.28 -31.80 -4.05
C ARG A 350 10.49 -31.15 -4.69
N ARG A 351 10.69 -29.85 -4.48
CA ARG A 351 11.83 -29.11 -4.99
C ARG A 351 13.15 -29.64 -4.42
N GLU A 352 13.23 -29.89 -3.12
CA GLU A 352 14.42 -30.48 -2.47
C GLU A 352 14.75 -31.89 -3.01
N GLU A 353 13.74 -32.75 -3.16
CA GLU A 353 13.89 -34.11 -3.72
C GLU A 353 14.36 -34.04 -5.17
N ARG A 354 13.76 -33.18 -6.00
CA ARG A 354 14.15 -33.01 -7.40
C ARG A 354 15.55 -32.43 -7.55
N MET A 355 15.90 -31.43 -6.74
CA MET A 355 17.26 -30.91 -6.67
C MET A 355 18.28 -31.98 -6.27
N ALA A 356 17.93 -32.88 -5.34
CA ALA A 356 18.81 -34.00 -4.97
C ALA A 356 18.97 -35.02 -6.11
N GLU A 357 17.91 -35.30 -6.90
CA GLU A 357 18.00 -36.16 -8.09
C GLU A 357 18.87 -35.57 -9.20
N LEU A 358 18.83 -34.25 -9.36
CA LEU A 358 19.60 -33.49 -10.35
C LEU A 358 21.01 -33.11 -9.87
N ASP A 359 21.50 -33.67 -8.76
CA ASP A 359 22.80 -33.34 -8.12
C ASP A 359 22.98 -31.83 -7.90
N GLY A 360 21.89 -31.13 -7.60
CA GLY A 360 21.83 -29.70 -7.37
C GLY A 360 21.91 -28.83 -8.63
N THR A 361 21.74 -29.40 -9.83
CA THR A 361 21.85 -28.67 -11.09
C THR A 361 20.48 -28.39 -11.73
N LEU A 362 20.02 -27.16 -11.56
CA LEU A 362 18.98 -26.55 -12.40
C LEU A 362 19.60 -25.28 -13.01
N GLU A 363 19.55 -25.15 -14.34
CA GLU A 363 19.97 -23.95 -15.04
C GLU A 363 18.82 -22.91 -15.03
N GLY A 364 19.19 -21.63 -14.99
CA GLY A 364 18.23 -20.52 -14.91
C GLY A 364 17.82 -20.12 -13.49
N ARG A 365 16.80 -19.26 -13.41
CA ARG A 365 16.26 -18.68 -12.18
C ARG A 365 15.22 -19.59 -11.55
N PRO A 366 15.17 -19.69 -10.20
CA PRO A 366 14.17 -20.50 -9.53
C PRO A 366 12.76 -19.98 -9.80
N VAL A 367 11.82 -20.90 -10.02
CA VAL A 367 10.39 -20.61 -10.15
C VAL A 367 9.63 -21.06 -8.90
N THR A 368 8.55 -20.37 -8.52
CA THR A 368 7.73 -20.70 -7.35
C THR A 368 6.23 -20.55 -7.65
N PRO A 369 5.35 -21.43 -7.13
CA PRO A 369 3.91 -21.23 -7.23
C PRO A 369 3.34 -20.21 -6.23
N PHE A 370 4.13 -19.75 -5.24
CA PHE A 370 3.68 -18.86 -4.17
C PHE A 370 4.18 -17.42 -4.37
N LYS A 371 3.28 -16.43 -4.26
CA LYS A 371 3.67 -15.02 -4.37
C LYS A 371 4.45 -14.56 -3.14
N GLU A 372 4.13 -15.13 -1.98
CA GLU A 372 4.73 -14.84 -0.69
C GLU A 372 6.24 -15.10 -0.71
N ASP A 373 6.70 -16.14 -1.41
CA ASP A 373 8.13 -16.42 -1.58
C ASP A 373 8.86 -15.28 -2.34
N VAL A 374 8.16 -14.57 -3.24
CA VAL A 374 8.72 -13.40 -3.94
C VAL A 374 8.77 -12.20 -3.02
N TYR A 375 7.71 -11.96 -2.24
CA TYR A 375 7.65 -10.87 -1.28
C TYR A 375 8.73 -11.00 -0.20
N GLU A 376 8.85 -12.18 0.40
CA GLU A 376 9.90 -12.49 1.38
C GLU A 376 11.30 -12.28 0.77
N ALA A 377 11.56 -12.80 -0.44
CA ALA A 377 12.86 -12.62 -1.12
C ALA A 377 13.18 -11.15 -1.44
N VAL A 378 12.19 -10.32 -1.74
CA VAL A 378 12.37 -8.88 -1.99
C VAL A 378 12.64 -8.13 -0.68
N GLU A 379 11.92 -8.47 0.39
CA GLU A 379 12.10 -7.86 1.72
C GLU A 379 13.45 -8.19 2.36
N ASP A 380 14.05 -9.33 2.01
CA ASP A 380 15.37 -9.76 2.48
C ASP A 380 16.55 -9.08 1.76
N ILE A 381 16.31 -8.33 0.68
CA ILE A 381 17.38 -7.64 -0.05
C ILE A 381 17.92 -6.48 0.77
N ASP A 382 19.24 -6.42 0.96
CA ASP A 382 19.90 -5.31 1.66
C ASP A 382 19.68 -4.01 0.88
N ILE A 383 18.81 -3.16 1.41
CA ILE A 383 18.44 -1.90 0.78
C ILE A 383 19.63 -0.95 0.63
N THR A 384 20.65 -1.12 1.48
CA THR A 384 21.89 -0.34 1.42
C THR A 384 22.63 -0.57 0.12
N GLU A 385 22.59 -1.80 -0.41
CA GLU A 385 23.20 -2.14 -1.68
C GLU A 385 22.47 -1.43 -2.84
N ILE A 386 21.13 -1.46 -2.81
CA ILE A 386 20.31 -0.81 -3.83
C ILE A 386 20.58 0.70 -3.82
N ALA A 387 20.55 1.30 -2.63
CA ALA A 387 20.83 2.71 -2.43
C ALA A 387 22.19 3.09 -3.00
N ARG A 388 23.26 2.35 -2.67
CA ARG A 388 24.63 2.64 -3.11
C ARG A 388 24.84 2.53 -4.62
N HIS A 389 24.17 1.59 -5.27
CA HIS A 389 24.49 1.23 -6.66
C HIS A 389 23.55 1.83 -7.69
N TYR A 390 22.27 1.95 -7.36
CA TYR A 390 21.23 2.29 -8.34
C TYR A 390 20.54 3.61 -8.00
N ALA A 391 20.35 3.86 -6.71
CA ALA A 391 19.50 4.94 -6.23
C ALA A 391 20.26 6.23 -5.87
N SER A 392 21.60 6.23 -5.92
CA SER A 392 22.44 7.30 -5.39
C SER A 392 23.47 7.82 -6.39
N ASP A 393 23.54 9.14 -6.54
CA ASP A 393 24.65 9.84 -7.20
C ASP A 393 25.85 10.02 -6.24
N ALA A 394 25.60 10.14 -4.94
CA ALA A 394 26.62 10.21 -3.90
C ALA A 394 26.13 9.58 -2.60
N TYR A 395 26.86 8.58 -2.11
CA TYR A 395 26.53 7.85 -0.89
C TYR A 395 27.50 8.22 0.24
N ASP A 396 26.98 8.65 1.39
CA ASP A 396 27.80 8.98 2.54
C ASP A 396 28.37 7.71 3.18
N THR A 397 29.66 7.76 3.47
CA THR A 397 30.45 6.67 4.06
C THR A 397 30.94 7.01 5.47
N ASP A 398 30.53 8.15 6.05
CA ASP A 398 30.92 8.51 7.42
C ASP A 398 30.30 7.55 8.44
N PRO A 399 31.12 6.72 9.12
CA PRO A 399 30.65 5.74 10.09
C PRO A 399 30.12 6.37 11.39
N ASN A 400 30.23 7.69 11.57
CA ASN A 400 29.71 8.41 12.74
C ASN A 400 28.30 8.99 12.53
N GLN A 401 27.73 8.89 11.32
CA GLN A 401 26.33 9.24 11.08
C GLN A 401 25.41 8.11 11.56
N PRO A 402 24.28 8.42 12.22
CA PRO A 402 23.36 7.41 12.73
C PRO A 402 22.64 6.63 11.63
N ARG A 403 22.52 7.21 10.43
CA ARG A 403 21.97 6.58 9.23
C ARG A 403 22.80 7.01 8.02
N PRO A 404 23.18 6.08 7.11
CA PRO A 404 23.81 6.44 5.86
C PRO A 404 22.87 7.33 5.04
N GLN A 405 23.39 8.43 4.51
CA GLN A 405 22.64 9.36 3.66
C GLN A 405 23.10 9.26 2.21
N PHE A 406 22.23 9.61 1.28
CA PHE A 406 22.56 9.61 -0.13
C PHE A 406 21.85 10.71 -0.93
N ASP A 407 22.44 11.06 -2.07
CA ASP A 407 21.86 11.97 -3.05
C ASP A 407 21.04 11.18 -4.08
N PRO A 408 19.70 11.29 -4.12
CA PRO A 408 18.84 10.47 -4.96
C PRO A 408 18.99 10.77 -6.45
N CYS A 409 19.09 9.74 -7.29
CA CYS A 409 19.23 9.93 -8.75
C CYS A 409 17.94 10.42 -9.45
N TRP A 410 16.76 10.25 -8.83
CA TRP A 410 15.47 10.65 -9.40
C TRP A 410 15.11 12.12 -9.20
N ARG A 411 15.84 12.85 -8.33
CA ARG A 411 15.59 14.28 -8.12
C ARG A 411 16.81 15.02 -7.59
N HIS A 412 16.94 16.29 -7.94
CA HIS A 412 18.03 17.12 -7.42
C HIS A 412 17.89 17.38 -5.91
N SER A 413 18.97 17.11 -5.15
CA SER A 413 19.17 17.54 -3.77
C SER A 413 20.22 18.64 -3.69
N GLU A 414 19.86 19.82 -3.16
CA GLU A 414 20.82 20.91 -2.96
C GLU A 414 21.85 20.58 -1.85
N SER A 415 21.47 19.72 -0.89
CA SER A 415 22.34 19.30 0.21
C SER A 415 23.08 17.99 -0.03
N GLY A 416 22.63 17.17 -1.00
CA GLY A 416 23.12 15.80 -1.23
C GLY A 416 22.87 14.84 -0.06
N GLN A 417 21.98 15.22 0.87
CA GLN A 417 21.80 14.63 2.21
C GLN A 417 20.30 14.55 2.57
N SER A 418 19.44 14.38 1.56
CA SER A 418 17.97 14.42 1.74
C SER A 418 17.31 13.05 1.79
N CYS A 419 18.05 12.01 1.42
CA CYS A 419 17.61 10.63 1.50
C CYS A 419 18.55 9.86 2.43
N PHE A 420 18.01 8.87 3.13
CA PHE A 420 18.78 8.04 4.04
C PHE A 420 18.30 6.59 4.00
N VAL A 421 19.15 5.69 4.47
CA VAL A 421 18.83 4.27 4.67
C VAL A 421 18.69 3.99 6.16
N ASP A 422 17.64 3.25 6.53
CA ASP A 422 17.48 2.62 7.82
C ASP A 422 17.77 1.12 7.69
N GLU A 423 19.00 0.72 8.05
CA GLU A 423 19.47 -0.66 7.95
C GLU A 423 18.70 -1.62 8.88
N GLN A 424 18.14 -1.13 9.99
CA GLN A 424 17.42 -1.99 10.94
C GLN A 424 16.02 -2.32 10.44
N ALA A 425 15.36 -1.33 9.83
CA ALA A 425 14.04 -1.50 9.24
C ALA A 425 14.10 -2.00 7.78
N ASN A 426 15.30 -2.12 7.20
CA ASN A 426 15.53 -2.40 5.78
C ASN A 426 14.72 -1.49 4.84
N THR A 427 14.68 -0.18 5.15
CA THR A 427 13.91 0.82 4.42
C THR A 427 14.74 2.06 4.11
N PHE A 428 14.27 2.89 3.17
CA PHE A 428 14.82 4.20 2.91
C PHE A 428 13.80 5.29 3.21
N GLY A 429 14.27 6.47 3.56
CA GLY A 429 13.46 7.67 3.74
C GLY A 429 13.94 8.81 2.84
N ASP A 430 13.00 9.59 2.33
CA ASP A 430 13.20 10.87 1.65
C ASP A 430 12.55 11.98 2.48
N SER A 431 13.37 12.68 3.27
CA SER A 431 12.91 13.74 4.18
C SER A 431 12.38 14.98 3.45
N LYS A 432 12.59 15.11 2.13
CA LYS A 432 12.05 16.26 1.36
C LYS A 432 10.55 16.13 1.15
N VAL A 433 10.07 14.90 0.97
CA VAL A 433 8.66 14.59 0.71
C VAL A 433 8.01 13.82 1.87
N ASN A 434 8.79 13.51 2.93
CA ASN A 434 8.35 12.72 4.07
C ASN A 434 7.74 11.38 3.64
N ALA A 435 8.45 10.68 2.77
CA ALA A 435 8.03 9.39 2.24
C ALA A 435 9.21 8.41 2.21
N GLY A 436 8.92 7.13 2.03
CA GLY A 436 9.91 6.08 2.06
C GLY A 436 9.35 4.75 1.60
N GLY A 437 10.17 3.70 1.70
CA GLY A 437 9.74 2.34 1.37
C GLY A 437 10.85 1.32 1.49
N GLY A 438 10.53 0.08 1.13
CA GLY A 438 11.47 -1.03 1.10
C GLY A 438 12.26 -1.15 -0.22
N PRO A 439 12.99 -2.27 -0.40
CA PRO A 439 13.85 -2.53 -1.55
C PRO A 439 13.19 -2.33 -2.93
N ALA A 440 11.99 -2.89 -3.14
CA ALA A 440 11.28 -2.75 -4.42
C ALA A 440 10.96 -1.28 -4.77
N LYS A 441 10.53 -0.48 -3.79
CA LYS A 441 10.20 0.93 -4.02
C LYS A 441 11.44 1.76 -4.32
N LEU A 442 12.56 1.46 -3.65
CA LEU A 442 13.82 2.12 -3.96
C LEU A 442 14.32 1.78 -5.37
N MET A 443 14.21 0.51 -5.78
CA MET A 443 14.55 0.10 -7.15
C MET A 443 13.64 0.77 -8.19
N ALA A 444 12.34 0.85 -7.91
CA ALA A 444 11.37 1.51 -8.78
C ALA A 444 11.71 2.99 -9.01
N LEU A 445 12.17 3.68 -7.97
CA LEU A 445 12.66 5.06 -8.09
C LEU A 445 13.98 5.15 -8.86
N ALA A 446 14.93 4.26 -8.55
CA ALA A 446 16.24 4.22 -9.19
C ALA A 446 16.17 4.00 -10.71
N THR A 447 15.18 3.21 -11.15
CA THR A 447 14.96 2.84 -12.56
C THR A 447 13.93 3.73 -13.25
N GLY A 448 13.28 4.63 -12.52
CA GLY A 448 12.30 5.57 -13.05
C GLY A 448 10.94 4.95 -13.38
N ILE A 449 10.63 3.77 -12.84
CA ILE A 449 9.27 3.18 -12.88
C ILE A 449 8.30 4.12 -12.18
N ILE A 450 8.69 4.59 -10.99
CA ILE A 450 8.01 5.69 -10.30
C ILE A 450 8.95 6.88 -10.20
N SER A 451 8.38 8.09 -10.19
CA SER A 451 9.15 9.35 -10.29
C SER A 451 9.33 10.09 -8.97
N ALA A 452 8.63 9.69 -7.91
CA ALA A 452 8.66 10.35 -6.61
C ALA A 452 8.42 9.37 -5.47
N ALA A 453 9.05 9.60 -4.32
CA ALA A 453 9.02 8.66 -3.19
C ALA A 453 7.65 8.58 -2.48
N ASP A 454 6.81 9.61 -2.65
CA ASP A 454 5.42 9.67 -2.18
C ASP A 454 4.43 9.01 -3.16
N ALA A 455 4.86 8.58 -4.34
CA ALA A 455 4.03 7.76 -5.23
C ALA A 455 3.84 6.36 -4.65
N ASP A 456 2.66 5.77 -4.87
CA ASP A 456 2.37 4.38 -4.51
C ASP A 456 3.09 3.41 -5.45
N LEU A 457 3.46 2.24 -4.92
CA LEU A 457 4.03 1.14 -5.68
C LEU A 457 3.10 -0.07 -5.55
N ASP A 458 2.23 -0.25 -6.54
CA ASP A 458 1.27 -1.35 -6.58
C ASP A 458 1.17 -1.96 -7.99
N GLY A 459 0.30 -2.95 -8.14
CA GLY A 459 -0.08 -3.47 -9.45
C GLY A 459 1.09 -3.90 -10.34
N GLU A 460 1.08 -3.44 -11.58
CA GLU A 460 2.09 -3.74 -12.60
C GLU A 460 3.45 -3.11 -12.27
N ASP A 461 3.46 -1.91 -11.69
CA ASP A 461 4.68 -1.17 -11.32
C ASP A 461 5.48 -1.91 -10.25
N TYR A 462 4.80 -2.55 -9.29
CA TYR A 462 5.46 -3.41 -8.31
C TYR A 462 6.20 -4.57 -8.99
N TRP A 463 5.52 -5.29 -9.90
CA TRP A 463 6.13 -6.44 -10.57
C TRP A 463 7.26 -6.04 -11.51
N ALA A 464 7.15 -4.88 -12.17
CA ALA A 464 8.24 -4.30 -12.95
C ALA A 464 9.46 -3.99 -12.07
N ALA A 465 9.27 -3.46 -10.86
CA ALA A 465 10.36 -3.21 -9.92
C ALA A 465 11.05 -4.50 -9.45
N VAL A 466 10.28 -5.58 -9.27
CA VAL A 466 10.84 -6.92 -8.97
C VAL A 466 11.66 -7.45 -10.15
N ASP A 467 11.23 -7.23 -11.39
CA ASP A 467 11.99 -7.64 -12.57
C ASP A 467 13.29 -6.84 -12.75
N GLU A 468 13.31 -5.55 -12.38
CA GLU A 468 14.52 -4.74 -12.30
C GLU A 468 15.48 -5.24 -11.21
N LEU A 469 14.96 -5.59 -10.03
CA LEU A 469 15.77 -6.23 -8.98
C LEU A 469 16.40 -7.55 -9.49
N ARG A 470 15.64 -8.39 -10.17
CA ARG A 470 16.20 -9.61 -10.78
C ARG A 470 17.29 -9.28 -11.82
N SER A 471 17.06 -8.27 -12.64
CA SER A 471 18.00 -7.82 -13.68
C SER A 471 19.30 -7.24 -13.09
N ALA A 472 19.21 -6.63 -11.91
CA ALA A 472 20.32 -6.20 -11.08
C ALA A 472 21.11 -7.37 -10.45
N GLY A 473 20.61 -8.61 -10.52
CA GLY A 473 21.30 -9.83 -10.08
C GLY A 473 20.84 -10.38 -8.74
N TYR A 474 19.78 -9.85 -8.14
CA TYR A 474 19.20 -10.40 -6.91
C TYR A 474 18.50 -11.74 -7.17
N ASP A 475 18.71 -12.71 -6.28
CA ASP A 475 18.14 -14.05 -6.37
C ASP A 475 16.68 -14.06 -5.89
N ILE A 476 15.79 -13.51 -6.73
CA ILE A 476 14.36 -13.48 -6.48
C ILE A 476 13.66 -14.51 -7.37
N PRO A 477 12.95 -15.50 -6.80
CA PRO A 477 12.28 -16.51 -7.61
C PRO A 477 11.17 -15.89 -8.47
N VAL A 478 10.85 -16.53 -9.59
CA VAL A 478 9.80 -16.10 -10.51
C VAL A 478 8.49 -16.79 -10.16
N TRP A 479 7.47 -16.00 -9.80
CA TRP A 479 6.15 -16.54 -9.52
C TRP A 479 5.45 -17.06 -10.78
N VAL A 480 5.09 -18.35 -10.77
CA VAL A 480 4.30 -19.05 -11.79
C VAL A 480 3.30 -20.01 -11.12
N PRO A 481 1.99 -19.75 -11.17
CA PRO A 481 1.00 -20.59 -10.48
C PRO A 481 0.97 -22.01 -11.06
N GLU A 482 0.88 -23.03 -10.19
CA GLU A 482 0.78 -24.43 -10.61
C GLU A 482 -0.69 -24.83 -10.89
N ALA A 483 -0.87 -25.99 -11.52
CA ALA A 483 -2.18 -26.60 -11.64
C ALA A 483 -2.74 -26.91 -10.24
N GLY A 484 -3.95 -26.42 -9.97
CA GLY A 484 -4.62 -26.46 -8.67
C GLY A 484 -4.46 -25.19 -7.84
N SER A 485 -3.59 -24.25 -8.22
CA SER A 485 -3.41 -22.98 -7.47
C SER A 485 -4.63 -22.07 -7.57
N ASP A 486 -4.89 -21.31 -6.50
CA ASP A 486 -6.00 -20.35 -6.43
C ASP A 486 -5.84 -19.19 -7.43
N ARG A 487 -6.98 -18.72 -7.96
CA ARG A 487 -7.08 -17.55 -8.84
C ARG A 487 -7.54 -16.33 -8.05
N VAL A 488 -7.17 -15.14 -8.54
CA VAL A 488 -7.51 -13.85 -7.90
C VAL A 488 -9.02 -13.57 -7.93
N ASP A 489 -9.75 -14.10 -8.91
CA ASP A 489 -11.20 -13.94 -9.09
C ASP A 489 -12.05 -14.99 -8.37
N GLY A 490 -11.41 -15.90 -7.61
CA GLY A 490 -12.06 -17.03 -6.95
C GLY A 490 -12.13 -18.27 -7.84
N GLY A 491 -11.65 -19.41 -7.32
CA GLY A 491 -11.50 -20.67 -8.05
C GLY A 491 -10.04 -21.09 -8.19
N THR A 492 -9.76 -22.15 -8.93
CA THR A 492 -8.41 -22.70 -9.11
C THR A 492 -8.03 -22.81 -10.59
N TYR A 493 -6.73 -22.81 -10.89
CA TYR A 493 -6.23 -23.11 -12.22
C TYR A 493 -6.29 -24.61 -12.49
N ASP A 494 -7.14 -25.09 -13.39
CA ASP A 494 -7.15 -26.52 -13.77
C ASP A 494 -5.81 -26.98 -14.34
N GLN A 495 -5.12 -26.07 -15.04
CA GLN A 495 -3.77 -26.23 -15.57
C GLN A 495 -3.00 -24.93 -15.40
N MET A 496 -1.66 -25.00 -15.34
CA MET A 496 -0.80 -23.82 -15.34
C MET A 496 -1.15 -22.93 -16.55
N PRO A 497 -1.49 -21.65 -16.35
CA PRO A 497 -1.94 -20.79 -17.43
C PRO A 497 -0.83 -20.55 -18.46
N PHE A 498 -1.20 -20.24 -19.71
CA PHE A 498 -0.21 -20.11 -20.81
C PHE A 498 0.81 -18.99 -20.61
N TRP A 499 0.38 -17.86 -20.05
CA TRP A 499 1.30 -16.80 -19.67
C TRP A 499 2.34 -17.28 -18.63
N ALA A 500 1.97 -18.17 -17.70
CA ALA A 500 2.87 -18.67 -16.67
C ALA A 500 3.87 -19.68 -17.24
N VAL A 501 3.46 -20.52 -18.19
CA VAL A 501 4.39 -21.42 -18.90
C VAL A 501 5.42 -20.61 -19.70
N ARG A 502 5.01 -19.54 -20.39
CA ARG A 502 5.97 -18.65 -21.08
C ARG A 502 6.92 -17.97 -20.11
N LYS A 503 6.40 -17.48 -18.99
CA LYS A 503 7.22 -16.85 -17.94
C LYS A 503 8.24 -17.84 -17.34
N ALA A 504 7.83 -19.08 -17.11
CA ALA A 504 8.72 -20.15 -16.67
C ALA A 504 9.78 -20.50 -17.73
N ALA A 505 9.43 -20.54 -19.02
CA ALA A 505 10.39 -20.80 -20.10
C ALA A 505 11.53 -19.76 -20.14
N VAL A 506 11.19 -18.49 -19.90
CA VAL A 506 12.18 -17.40 -19.82
C VAL A 506 13.01 -17.54 -18.54
N ALA A 507 12.36 -17.78 -17.40
CA ALA A 507 13.03 -17.90 -16.11
C ALA A 507 14.03 -19.07 -16.08
N LEU A 508 13.65 -20.22 -16.66
CA LEU A 508 14.45 -21.44 -16.73
C LEU A 508 15.40 -21.46 -17.94
N GLU A 509 15.57 -20.33 -18.64
CA GLU A 509 16.46 -20.14 -19.79
C GLU A 509 16.22 -21.10 -20.98
N ILE A 510 15.03 -21.69 -21.09
CA ILE A 510 14.64 -22.60 -22.18
C ILE A 510 14.30 -21.81 -23.45
N CYS A 511 13.55 -20.71 -23.31
CA CYS A 511 13.13 -19.86 -24.42
C CYS A 511 13.36 -18.39 -24.06
N PRO A 512 14.14 -17.63 -24.84
CA PRO A 512 14.28 -16.20 -24.60
C PRO A 512 12.98 -15.47 -24.96
N GLU A 513 12.76 -14.33 -24.32
CA GLU A 513 11.53 -13.53 -24.46
C GLU A 513 11.27 -13.07 -25.90
N ASP A 514 12.33 -12.83 -26.69
CA ASP A 514 12.26 -12.40 -28.08
C ASP A 514 12.03 -13.54 -29.10
N ALA A 515 11.96 -14.80 -28.64
CA ALA A 515 11.77 -15.97 -29.50
C ALA A 515 10.34 -16.49 -29.56
N PHE A 516 9.41 -15.91 -28.79
CA PHE A 516 7.98 -16.22 -28.94
C PHE A 516 7.48 -15.71 -30.30
N VAL A 517 6.52 -16.42 -30.89
CA VAL A 517 5.98 -16.14 -32.22
C VAL A 517 4.49 -15.90 -32.15
N ASP A 518 4.00 -14.91 -32.88
CA ASP A 518 2.56 -14.67 -33.00
C ASP A 518 1.85 -15.88 -33.63
N ARG A 519 0.86 -16.43 -32.92
CA ARG A 519 -0.03 -17.49 -33.38
C ARG A 519 -1.48 -17.01 -33.33
N GLU A 520 -2.33 -17.56 -34.18
CA GLU A 520 -3.77 -17.30 -34.14
C GLU A 520 -4.47 -18.37 -33.28
N GLY A 521 -5.26 -17.94 -32.31
CA GLY A 521 -6.14 -18.78 -31.51
C GLY A 521 -7.61 -18.40 -31.70
N GLU A 522 -8.52 -19.14 -31.06
CA GLU A 522 -9.97 -18.91 -31.16
C GLU A 522 -10.40 -17.50 -30.68
N ASP A 523 -9.65 -16.93 -29.73
CA ASP A 523 -9.92 -15.62 -29.13
C ASP A 523 -9.06 -14.47 -29.71
N GLY A 524 -8.28 -14.74 -30.77
CA GLY A 524 -7.40 -13.77 -31.43
C GLY A 524 -5.93 -14.18 -31.45
N THR A 525 -5.05 -13.23 -31.79
CA THR A 525 -3.60 -13.45 -31.86
C THR A 525 -3.00 -13.51 -30.45
N TYR A 526 -2.09 -14.46 -30.22
CA TYR A 526 -1.34 -14.61 -28.98
C TYR A 526 0.11 -15.01 -29.28
N GLU A 527 1.07 -14.67 -28.41
CA GLU A 527 2.46 -15.12 -28.64
C GLU A 527 2.63 -16.54 -28.09
N GLY A 528 2.92 -17.48 -28.98
CA GLY A 528 3.18 -18.89 -28.70
C GLY A 528 4.67 -19.26 -28.76
N PHE A 529 4.98 -20.51 -28.39
CA PHE A 529 6.34 -21.05 -28.50
C PHE A 529 6.76 -21.20 -29.97
N PRO A 530 8.07 -21.07 -30.28
CA PRO A 530 8.60 -21.22 -31.63
C PRO A 530 8.38 -22.62 -32.22
N GLY A 531 8.15 -23.63 -31.38
CA GLY A 531 7.76 -24.98 -31.79
C GLY A 531 7.35 -25.85 -30.60
N TYR A 532 6.68 -26.97 -30.87
CA TYR A 532 6.25 -27.91 -29.84
C TYR A 532 7.38 -28.52 -29.01
N GLU A 533 8.59 -28.67 -29.57
CA GLU A 533 9.77 -29.17 -28.84
C GLU A 533 10.13 -28.22 -27.68
N THR A 534 10.24 -26.90 -27.95
CA THR A 534 10.54 -25.89 -26.92
C THR A 534 9.44 -25.80 -25.87
N TYR A 535 8.18 -25.96 -26.27
CA TYR A 535 7.06 -26.04 -25.34
C TYR A 535 7.16 -27.27 -24.43
N ASN A 536 7.41 -28.46 -24.99
CA ASN A 536 7.53 -29.69 -24.22
C ASN A 536 8.77 -29.69 -23.30
N GLU A 537 9.89 -29.14 -23.76
CA GLU A 537 11.10 -28.93 -22.95
C GLU A 537 10.83 -27.96 -21.79
N THR A 538 10.04 -26.91 -22.02
CA THR A 538 9.59 -26.01 -20.95
C THR A 538 8.74 -26.76 -19.91
N LEU A 539 7.80 -27.60 -20.35
CA LEU A 539 6.98 -28.39 -19.43
C LEU A 539 7.85 -29.34 -18.59
N GLU A 540 8.82 -30.01 -19.20
CA GLU A 540 9.79 -30.87 -18.50
C GLU A 540 10.64 -30.08 -17.49
N ALA A 541 11.13 -28.88 -17.86
CA ALA A 541 11.88 -28.02 -16.94
C ALA A 541 11.03 -27.54 -15.75
N ILE A 542 9.73 -27.29 -15.95
CA ILE A 542 8.79 -26.94 -14.87
C ILE A 542 8.59 -28.13 -13.92
N GLU A 543 8.45 -29.35 -14.46
CA GLU A 543 8.35 -30.58 -13.66
C GLU A 543 9.64 -30.82 -12.86
N ASP A 544 10.80 -30.57 -13.46
CA ASP A 544 12.12 -30.68 -12.82
C ASP A 544 12.33 -29.63 -11.72
N ALA A 545 11.72 -28.44 -11.84
CA ALA A 545 11.64 -27.46 -10.76
C ALA A 545 10.68 -27.87 -9.62
N GLY A 546 9.95 -28.98 -9.78
CA GLY A 546 9.04 -29.53 -8.77
C GLY A 546 7.60 -29.01 -8.83
N LEU A 547 7.24 -28.29 -9.89
CA LEU A 547 5.93 -27.67 -10.08
C LEU A 547 5.03 -28.54 -10.97
N ASN A 548 3.73 -28.60 -10.66
CA ASN A 548 2.76 -29.31 -11.49
C ASN A 548 2.15 -28.38 -12.55
N HIS A 549 2.36 -28.64 -13.84
CA HIS A 549 1.73 -27.82 -14.88
C HIS A 549 0.33 -28.30 -15.30
N GLY A 550 -0.02 -29.57 -15.13
CA GLY A 550 -1.33 -30.12 -15.54
C GLY A 550 -1.61 -30.13 -17.06
N ARG A 551 -0.70 -29.59 -17.88
CA ARG A 551 -0.79 -29.54 -19.36
C ARG A 551 -0.31 -30.81 -20.05
N GLU A 552 -0.88 -31.08 -21.22
CA GLU A 552 -0.45 -32.16 -22.09
C GLU A 552 0.73 -31.73 -22.98
N ARG A 553 1.64 -32.67 -23.24
CA ARG A 553 2.75 -32.51 -24.18
C ARG A 553 2.23 -32.69 -25.61
N VAL A 554 2.68 -31.83 -26.52
CA VAL A 554 2.23 -31.84 -27.92
C VAL A 554 3.07 -32.82 -28.74
N THR A 555 2.43 -33.62 -29.60
CA THR A 555 3.12 -34.56 -30.49
C THR A 555 3.25 -34.00 -31.92
N PRO A 556 4.25 -34.43 -32.72
CA PRO A 556 4.46 -33.90 -34.08
C PRO A 556 3.28 -34.09 -35.05
N GLU A 557 2.34 -35.00 -34.76
CA GLU A 557 1.12 -35.18 -35.58
C GLU A 557 0.06 -34.11 -35.30
N GLU A 558 0.11 -33.44 -34.14
CA GLU A 558 -0.85 -32.41 -33.72
C GLU A 558 -0.40 -31.00 -34.12
N ASP A 559 0.90 -30.70 -34.11
CA ASP A 559 1.47 -29.40 -34.54
C ASP A 559 1.44 -29.26 -36.10
N ALA A 560 1.35 -30.38 -36.83
CA ALA A 560 1.25 -30.39 -38.30
C ALA A 560 -0.15 -30.01 -38.83
N VAL A 561 -1.16 -29.95 -37.97
CA VAL A 561 -2.55 -29.66 -38.39
C VAL A 561 -2.75 -28.16 -38.65
N ASP A 562 -1.90 -27.29 -38.08
CA ASP A 562 -1.96 -25.84 -38.31
C ASP A 562 -1.16 -25.36 -39.54
N ASP A 563 -0.26 -26.18 -40.09
CA ASP A 563 0.67 -25.75 -41.16
C ASP A 563 0.49 -26.47 -42.52
N GLU A 564 -0.42 -27.46 -42.65
CA GLU A 564 -0.63 -28.17 -43.92
C GLU A 564 -2.04 -28.04 -44.50
N SER A 565 -2.24 -26.99 -45.31
CA SER A 565 -3.18 -27.04 -46.43
C SER A 565 -2.43 -27.03 -47.76
N GLU A 566 -1.99 -28.20 -48.27
CA GLU A 566 -2.06 -28.60 -49.69
C GLU A 566 -1.55 -30.04 -49.96
N SER A 567 -2.49 -31.00 -50.00
CA SER A 567 -2.57 -32.22 -50.86
C SER A 567 -1.52 -33.36 -50.79
N ALA A 568 -2.00 -34.56 -50.44
CA ALA A 568 -1.38 -35.89 -50.57
C ALA A 568 -1.65 -36.56 -51.96
N PRO A 569 -1.30 -37.85 -52.28
CA PRO A 569 -0.57 -38.91 -51.51
C PRO A 569 0.43 -39.80 -52.36
N ASP A 570 1.21 -40.69 -51.70
CA ASP A 570 1.08 -42.18 -51.72
C ASP A 570 2.39 -43.00 -51.45
N ALA A 571 2.23 -44.10 -50.68
CA ALA A 571 3.04 -45.34 -50.53
C ALA A 571 4.28 -45.49 -49.57
N LEU A 572 4.12 -46.47 -48.63
CA LEU A 572 4.97 -47.10 -47.58
C LEU A 572 6.20 -47.94 -48.08
N PRO A 573 7.05 -48.64 -47.25
CA PRO A 573 7.32 -48.62 -45.79
C PRO A 573 8.84 -48.64 -45.37
N ASP A 574 9.08 -48.58 -44.05
CA ASP A 574 10.17 -49.18 -43.24
C ASP A 574 11.63 -48.65 -43.25
N ASP A 575 12.02 -48.19 -42.05
CA ASP A 575 13.28 -48.48 -41.32
C ASP A 575 14.57 -47.65 -41.59
N GLU A 576 14.47 -46.40 -42.06
CA GLU A 576 15.62 -45.46 -42.13
C GLU A 576 15.37 -44.05 -41.51
N GLN A 577 14.18 -43.74 -41.00
CA GLN A 577 13.81 -42.35 -40.63
C GLN A 577 14.41 -41.81 -39.32
N LEU A 578 14.84 -42.67 -38.39
CA LEU A 578 15.50 -42.22 -37.14
C LEU A 578 16.81 -41.46 -37.40
N GLY A 579 17.49 -41.72 -38.53
CA GLY A 579 18.75 -41.06 -38.87
C GLY A 579 18.62 -39.72 -39.60
N ASP A 580 17.47 -39.45 -40.25
CA ASP A 580 17.24 -38.18 -40.97
C ASP A 580 16.58 -37.12 -40.08
N LEU A 581 15.77 -37.53 -39.10
CA LEU A 581 15.26 -36.66 -38.03
C LEU A 581 16.40 -36.17 -37.12
N ASP A 582 17.28 -37.05 -36.65
CA ASP A 582 18.49 -36.67 -35.89
C ASP A 582 19.41 -35.72 -36.68
N ARG A 583 19.46 -35.89 -38.01
CA ARG A 583 20.28 -35.07 -38.89
C ARG A 583 19.62 -33.72 -39.22
N ALA A 584 18.30 -33.65 -39.23
CA ALA A 584 17.53 -32.40 -39.30
C ALA A 584 17.63 -31.63 -37.97
N HIS A 585 17.49 -32.33 -36.84
CA HIS A 585 17.69 -31.80 -35.48
C HIS A 585 19.11 -31.22 -35.30
N LEU A 586 20.15 -31.95 -35.71
CA LEU A 586 21.52 -31.43 -35.71
C LEU A 586 21.70 -30.21 -36.63
N ARG A 587 20.96 -30.11 -37.73
CA ARG A 587 21.02 -28.92 -38.60
C ARG A 587 20.36 -27.71 -37.95
N GLU A 588 19.21 -27.87 -37.32
CA GLU A 588 18.50 -26.76 -36.66
C GLU A 588 19.23 -26.32 -35.39
N LYS A 589 19.73 -27.25 -34.57
CA LYS A 589 20.61 -26.95 -33.43
C LYS A 589 21.87 -26.18 -33.87
N ASN A 590 22.51 -26.61 -34.96
CA ASN A 590 23.66 -25.89 -35.50
C ASN A 590 23.27 -24.52 -36.06
N ARG A 591 22.06 -24.36 -36.63
CA ARG A 591 21.55 -23.07 -37.10
C ARG A 591 21.30 -22.11 -35.95
N LEU A 592 20.65 -22.56 -34.87
CA LEU A 592 20.40 -21.76 -33.67
C LEU A 592 21.69 -21.38 -32.94
N LEU A 593 22.63 -22.32 -32.79
CA LEU A 593 23.97 -22.03 -32.25
C LEU A 593 24.72 -21.02 -33.12
N THR A 594 24.61 -21.14 -34.45
CA THR A 594 25.23 -20.17 -35.37
C THR A 594 24.58 -18.78 -35.25
N ALA A 595 23.26 -18.71 -35.06
CA ALA A 595 22.56 -17.45 -34.82
C ALA A 595 22.97 -16.82 -33.48
N LYS A 596 23.08 -17.62 -32.41
CA LYS A 596 23.58 -17.20 -31.08
C LYS A 596 25.01 -16.68 -31.16
N VAL A 597 25.91 -17.39 -31.85
CA VAL A 597 27.30 -16.94 -32.04
C VAL A 597 27.35 -15.60 -32.79
N LYS A 598 26.59 -15.44 -33.88
CA LYS A 598 26.55 -14.18 -34.63
C LYS A 598 26.00 -13.01 -33.81
N ARG A 599 24.98 -13.24 -32.99
CA ARG A 599 24.44 -12.21 -32.08
C ARG A 599 25.49 -11.80 -31.05
N LEU A 600 26.11 -12.78 -30.39
CA LEU A 600 27.16 -12.52 -29.40
C LEU A 600 28.38 -11.81 -30.02
N GLU A 601 28.77 -12.15 -31.25
CA GLU A 601 29.82 -11.43 -31.98
C GLU A 601 29.44 -9.98 -32.27
N SER A 602 28.18 -9.72 -32.65
CA SER A 602 27.67 -8.37 -32.89
C SER A 602 27.62 -7.55 -31.60
N GLU A 603 27.08 -8.10 -30.51
CA GLU A 603 27.03 -7.44 -29.20
C GLU A 603 28.44 -7.17 -28.65
N LEU A 604 29.38 -8.09 -28.88
CA LEU A 604 30.77 -7.91 -28.48
C LEU A 604 31.44 -6.78 -29.27
N GLU A 605 31.18 -6.67 -30.57
CA GLU A 605 31.71 -5.58 -31.40
C GLU A 605 31.12 -4.23 -30.97
N GLU A 606 29.80 -4.15 -30.76
CA GLU A 606 29.11 -2.95 -30.29
C GLU A 606 29.65 -2.49 -28.92
N LYS A 607 29.74 -3.41 -27.95
CA LYS A 607 30.34 -3.10 -26.64
C LYS A 607 31.80 -2.68 -26.75
N SER A 608 32.56 -3.27 -27.68
CA SER A 608 33.96 -2.90 -27.92
C SER A 608 34.10 -1.52 -28.56
N GLU A 609 33.19 -1.12 -29.45
CA GLU A 609 33.12 0.25 -29.99
C GLU A 609 32.74 1.25 -28.89
N ARG A 610 31.74 0.91 -28.07
CA ARG A 610 31.32 1.75 -26.95
C ARG A 610 32.43 1.99 -25.93
N ILE A 611 33.24 0.96 -25.63
CA ILE A 611 34.42 1.09 -24.77
C ILE A 611 35.43 2.07 -25.37
N LYS A 612 35.71 2.00 -26.68
CA LYS A 612 36.64 2.94 -27.35
C LYS A 612 36.14 4.38 -27.32
N GLU A 613 34.83 4.60 -27.48
CA GLU A 613 34.23 5.92 -27.35
C GLU A 613 34.41 6.47 -25.93
N LEU A 614 34.07 5.68 -24.91
CA LEU A 614 34.21 6.07 -23.51
C LEU A 614 35.67 6.31 -23.12
N GLU A 615 36.61 5.51 -23.61
CA GLU A 615 38.04 5.76 -23.42
C GLU A 615 38.48 7.09 -24.03
N THR A 616 37.93 7.46 -25.18
CA THR A 616 38.21 8.75 -25.83
C THR A 616 37.65 9.92 -25.01
N GLU A 617 36.41 9.79 -24.53
CA GLU A 617 35.75 10.77 -23.69
C GLU A 617 36.47 10.97 -22.34
N VAL A 618 36.86 9.87 -21.68
CA VAL A 618 37.66 9.92 -20.44
C VAL A 618 39.00 10.63 -20.67
N ASN A 619 39.66 10.38 -21.80
CA ASN A 619 40.92 11.06 -22.13
C ASN A 619 40.72 12.55 -22.40
N GLN A 620 39.63 12.94 -23.07
CA GLN A 620 39.27 14.33 -23.27
C GLN A 620 38.99 15.04 -21.93
N LEU A 621 38.14 14.47 -21.08
CA LEU A 621 37.82 15.01 -19.76
C LEU A 621 39.06 15.13 -18.87
N ARG A 622 39.99 14.17 -18.93
CA ARG A 622 41.28 14.26 -18.22
C ARG A 622 42.14 15.43 -18.73
N SER A 623 42.12 15.71 -20.03
CA SER A 623 42.82 16.87 -20.61
C SER A 623 42.18 18.19 -20.17
N GLU A 624 40.85 18.28 -20.20
CA GLU A 624 40.12 19.47 -19.75
C GLU A 624 40.35 19.73 -18.26
N LEU A 625 40.30 18.70 -17.42
CA LEU A 625 40.63 18.79 -16.00
C LEU A 625 42.06 19.29 -15.75
N ALA A 626 43.02 18.83 -16.56
CA ALA A 626 44.41 19.31 -16.48
C ALA A 626 44.52 20.80 -16.86
N THR A 627 43.77 21.25 -17.89
CA THR A 627 43.70 22.67 -18.26
C THR A 627 43.09 23.50 -17.13
N VAL A 628 41.95 23.09 -16.58
CA VAL A 628 41.28 23.80 -15.47
C VAL A 628 42.19 23.87 -14.24
N ARG A 629 42.89 22.80 -13.90
CA ARG A 629 43.88 22.81 -12.81
C ARG A 629 45.01 23.80 -13.07
N SER A 630 45.54 23.84 -14.29
CA SER A 630 46.59 24.80 -14.67
C SER A 630 46.09 26.25 -14.61
N GLU A 631 44.83 26.52 -14.96
CA GLU A 631 44.23 27.85 -14.86
C GLU A 631 44.00 28.25 -13.41
N ARG A 632 43.51 27.34 -12.58
CA ARG A 632 43.37 27.54 -11.13
C ARG A 632 44.72 27.90 -10.52
N ASP A 633 45.77 27.11 -10.77
CA ASP A 633 47.10 27.35 -10.20
C ASP A 633 47.68 28.71 -10.67
N ARG A 634 47.38 29.10 -11.92
CA ARG A 634 47.75 30.42 -12.46
C ARG A 634 46.99 31.56 -11.78
N LEU A 635 45.70 31.39 -11.53
CA LEU A 635 44.86 32.38 -10.85
C LEU A 635 45.24 32.51 -9.37
N GLU A 636 45.54 31.40 -8.70
CA GLU A 636 46.02 31.34 -7.32
C GLU A 636 47.37 32.08 -7.19
N THR A 637 48.32 31.82 -8.09
CA THR A 637 49.59 32.56 -8.13
C THR A 637 49.39 34.07 -8.40
N ALA A 638 48.40 34.44 -9.22
CA ALA A 638 48.09 35.84 -9.51
C ALA A 638 47.39 36.56 -8.33
N LEU A 639 46.62 35.82 -7.53
CA LEU A 639 46.01 36.30 -6.29
C LEU A 639 47.06 36.50 -5.20
N GLU A 640 47.94 35.53 -4.98
CA GLU A 640 49.08 35.67 -4.06
C GLU A 640 50.00 36.84 -4.48
N GLY A 641 50.24 37.03 -5.78
CA GLY A 641 51.01 38.16 -6.31
C GLY A 641 50.34 39.54 -6.09
N ARG A 642 49.00 39.60 -6.02
CA ARG A 642 48.26 40.83 -5.74
C ARG A 642 48.17 41.16 -4.24
N GLU A 643 48.16 40.16 -3.37
CA GLU A 643 48.25 40.38 -1.92
C GLU A 643 49.60 40.98 -1.50
N PHE A 644 50.68 40.76 -2.25
CA PHE A 644 51.99 41.38 -1.98
C PHE A 644 52.17 42.80 -2.54
N GLU A 645 51.30 43.29 -3.44
CA GLU A 645 51.39 44.65 -4.03
C GLU A 645 50.41 45.67 -3.41
N GLN A 646 49.53 45.27 -2.48
CA GLN A 646 48.65 46.18 -1.74
C GLN A 646 48.91 46.16 -0.24
N GLU A 647 49.97 46.84 0.18
CA GLU A 647 49.92 47.88 1.21
C GLU A 647 51.21 48.72 1.13
N PRO A 648 51.17 50.07 1.28
CA PRO A 648 50.54 50.68 2.45
C PRO A 648 49.83 52.06 2.28
N LYS A 649 48.91 52.31 3.23
CA LYS A 649 48.55 53.60 3.88
C LYS A 649 47.78 54.68 3.09
N GLN A 650 46.53 54.94 3.48
CA GLN A 650 46.18 56.09 4.36
C GLN A 650 44.69 56.15 4.76
N GLU A 651 44.47 56.16 6.09
CA GLU A 651 43.58 57.00 6.92
C GLU A 651 42.10 57.29 6.53
N ASP A 652 41.22 56.88 7.46
CA ASP A 652 40.06 57.60 8.02
C ASP A 652 38.98 58.21 7.10
N GLN A 653 37.81 57.56 7.02
CA GLN A 653 36.54 58.03 7.63
C GLN A 653 35.31 57.22 7.15
N ASP A 654 34.31 57.16 8.04
CA ASP A 654 32.91 56.79 7.83
C ASP A 654 32.52 55.30 7.76
N LYS A 655 32.41 54.74 8.98
CA LYS A 655 31.43 53.71 9.33
C LYS A 655 30.02 54.32 9.26
N ASP A 656 29.23 53.90 8.26
CA ASP A 656 27.76 53.69 8.34
C ASP A 656 27.15 53.58 6.93
N GLN A 657 27.48 52.51 6.19
CA GLN A 657 26.69 52.09 5.03
C GLN A 657 26.49 50.57 5.04
N SER A 658 25.22 50.17 4.94
CA SER A 658 24.77 48.77 4.94
C SER A 658 25.32 48.00 3.72
N PRO A 659 25.67 46.71 3.86
CA PRO A 659 26.14 45.86 2.75
C PRO A 659 25.21 45.87 1.52
N LEU A 660 23.91 46.10 1.73
CA LEU A 660 22.88 46.15 0.69
C LEU A 660 23.02 47.34 -0.29
N ASP A 661 23.65 48.45 0.11
CA ASP A 661 23.87 49.59 -0.79
C ASP A 661 25.11 49.38 -1.68
N ARG A 662 26.04 48.51 -1.26
CA ARG A 662 27.22 48.13 -2.05
C ARG A 662 26.87 47.17 -3.19
N ALA A 663 25.89 46.29 -2.98
CA ALA A 663 25.41 45.35 -4.00
C ALA A 663 24.59 46.04 -5.12
N LYS A 664 23.84 47.10 -4.82
CA LYS A 664 23.01 47.82 -5.81
C LYS A 664 23.79 48.61 -6.86
N ARG A 665 25.08 48.91 -6.63
CA ARG A 665 25.93 49.59 -7.65
C ARG A 665 26.48 48.64 -8.72
N PHE A 666 26.61 47.35 -8.44
CA PHE A 666 27.15 46.38 -9.39
C PHE A 666 26.13 45.88 -10.42
N ILE A 667 24.84 46.03 -10.15
CA ILE A 667 23.76 45.59 -11.07
C ILE A 667 23.29 46.72 -12.02
N SER A 668 23.67 47.98 -11.76
CA SER A 668 23.27 49.12 -12.60
C SER A 668 24.33 49.59 -13.62
N SER A 669 25.45 48.87 -13.77
CA SER A 669 26.55 49.28 -14.67
C SER A 669 27.03 48.08 -15.49
N GLY A 670 26.24 47.68 -16.48
CA GLY A 670 26.61 46.65 -17.43
C GLY A 670 25.42 46.15 -18.23
N GLU A 671 24.94 47.00 -19.14
CA GLU A 671 24.23 46.58 -20.36
C GLU A 671 25.07 45.61 -21.19
#